data_AF-A0A7L3YCU9-F1
#
_entry.id   AF-A0A7L3YCU9-F1
#
_cell.length_a   1.000
_cell.length_b   1.000
_cell.length_c   1.000
_cell.angle_alpha   90.00
_cell.angle_beta   90.00
_cell.angle_gamma   90.00
#
_symmetry.space_group_name_H-M   'P 1'
#
loop_
_entity.id
_entity.type
_entity.pdbx_description
1 polymer ?
#
loop_
_entity_poly.entity_id
_entity_poly.type
_entity_poly.pdbx_seq_one_letter_code
_entity_poly.pdbx_strand_id
1 'polypeptide(L)'
;KQFTLTQETLHTKEQSLDDLQTQYDELKATLEEFQSDATSKDDMIQYLQNEKIVLEVALQAAKASKEQLDEGATRLGENTEVASQILEQLRQEMAIKSSQVENLQQENASLKKQVQKVKEQFLQQKVMVEAYRRDASSKDQLISELKATKKRLDSEVKDLKRELLKIQVEKQSLESEHSKLQKEVSQVHQQMVEIENHLQSVQKERDDMETRLQSLQFDKEQMASLAEANQALKQQVEQMQEEAKKAITEQKQKMKRLGSDLTSAQKEMKAKHKAYENAVGILSRRLQESLAAKESAEAELSKLKAQITDGGNNQIAQERIQALETELQAVSSSKLMLEKELQEVISLTSQELEEYREKVLELEDELQESRGFRRKIKRLEEINKKLALELEHERGKLTGLSQSNAALREHNNILETALAKREADLVQLNLQVQAVLKRKEEEDQQMQQLIQALQASLEKEKSKVKDLKKQEAAAKADAAHNRRHYRAAALELSEIKKELHAKELLVQALQVEVDKLQVEDEKHSQEVSQFQQELAEARSQLQLLQKKLDDKLSEQPVVSQEVEDLKWEVERKEREIETLKQQLDMSEQRSHKELEGIQVVLQNIKTELEMVREDLSVTQKDKFMLQAKVTELKNSMKSLLQQNQQLKLDLKHGKTKKRKELKGENNSSNPVTPVKIPDCPVPAALLEELLKPSTAVSKEPLKNLNSCLRQLKYDLLFSTILNTLK
;
A
#
# COMPACT_ATOMS: atom_id res chain seq x y z
N LYS A 1 -35.11 -23.55 229.04
CA LYS A 1 -35.91 -22.41 228.50
C LYS A 1 -35.09 -21.42 227.67
N GLN A 2 -33.80 -21.20 227.94
CA GLN A 2 -32.96 -20.23 227.21
C GLN A 2 -32.42 -20.72 225.83
N PHE A 3 -32.91 -21.87 225.31
CA PHE A 3 -32.29 -22.55 224.15
C PHE A 3 -33.22 -22.74 222.94
N THR A 4 -34.55 -22.76 223.13
CA THR A 4 -35.52 -23.00 222.05
C THR A 4 -35.82 -21.75 221.21
N LEU A 5 -35.99 -20.59 221.85
CA LEU A 5 -36.41 -19.35 221.16
C LEU A 5 -35.40 -18.85 220.11
N THR A 6 -34.12 -19.18 220.31
CA THR A 6 -33.00 -18.86 219.40
C THR A 6 -32.85 -19.83 218.23
N GLN A 7 -33.55 -20.97 218.25
CA GLN A 7 -33.51 -21.95 217.17
C GLN A 7 -34.60 -21.68 216.12
N GLU A 8 -35.81 -21.32 216.58
CA GLU A 8 -36.94 -20.96 215.70
C GLU A 8 -36.69 -19.65 214.91
N THR A 9 -35.96 -18.70 215.50
CA THR A 9 -35.57 -17.43 214.84
C THR A 9 -34.41 -17.55 213.86
N LEU A 10 -33.65 -18.65 213.89
CA LEU A 10 -32.62 -18.93 212.88
C LEU A 10 -33.23 -19.58 211.64
N HIS A 11 -34.07 -20.61 211.83
CA HIS A 11 -34.64 -21.38 210.73
C HIS A 11 -35.59 -20.56 209.84
N THR A 12 -36.36 -19.64 210.46
CA THR A 12 -37.20 -18.68 209.73
C THR A 12 -36.39 -17.64 208.94
N LYS A 13 -35.11 -17.42 209.26
CA LYS A 13 -34.19 -16.58 208.49
C LYS A 13 -33.63 -17.31 207.27
N GLU A 14 -33.31 -18.59 207.39
CA GLU A 14 -32.83 -19.43 206.28
C GLU A 14 -33.89 -19.56 205.18
N GLN A 15 -35.14 -19.92 205.52
CA GLN A 15 -36.22 -20.01 204.53
C GLN A 15 -36.46 -18.69 203.77
N SER A 16 -36.34 -17.54 204.45
CA SER A 16 -36.48 -16.21 203.82
C SER A 16 -35.34 -15.83 202.85
N LEU A 17 -34.27 -16.63 202.80
CA LEU A 17 -33.14 -16.45 201.87
C LEU A 17 -33.28 -17.32 200.62
N ASP A 18 -33.73 -18.58 200.77
CA ASP A 18 -33.96 -19.49 199.64
C ASP A 18 -35.11 -19.01 198.71
N ASP A 19 -36.19 -18.47 199.30
CA ASP A 19 -37.29 -17.82 198.57
C ASP A 19 -36.83 -16.58 197.78
N LEU A 20 -35.75 -15.91 198.23
CA LEU A 20 -35.20 -14.73 197.56
C LEU A 20 -34.20 -15.12 196.46
N GLN A 21 -33.49 -16.23 196.64
CA GLN A 21 -32.55 -16.79 195.65
C GLN A 21 -33.30 -17.28 194.40
N THR A 22 -34.42 -17.98 194.58
CA THR A 22 -35.24 -18.49 193.46
C THR A 22 -35.83 -17.36 192.61
N GLN A 23 -36.32 -16.27 193.21
CA GLN A 23 -36.81 -15.09 192.48
C GLN A 23 -35.72 -14.40 191.65
N TYR A 24 -34.45 -14.45 192.09
CA TYR A 24 -33.33 -13.88 191.33
C TYR A 24 -33.05 -14.68 190.04
N ASP A 25 -33.11 -16.01 190.12
CA ASP A 25 -32.82 -16.88 188.98
C ASP A 25 -33.96 -16.85 187.92
N GLU A 26 -35.23 -16.69 188.32
CA GLU A 26 -36.35 -16.44 187.39
C GLU A 26 -36.23 -15.08 186.67
N LEU A 27 -35.85 -14.03 187.40
CA LEU A 27 -35.59 -12.69 186.84
C LEU A 27 -34.41 -12.67 185.86
N LYS A 28 -33.45 -13.59 186.02
CA LYS A 28 -32.33 -13.74 185.11
C LYS A 28 -32.73 -14.43 183.81
N ALA A 29 -33.47 -15.55 183.89
CA ALA A 29 -33.91 -16.30 182.72
C ALA A 29 -34.79 -15.47 181.78
N THR A 30 -35.74 -14.70 182.35
CA THR A 30 -36.62 -13.80 181.58
C THR A 30 -35.87 -12.66 180.87
N LEU A 31 -34.68 -12.26 181.37
CA LEU A 31 -33.86 -11.22 180.75
C LEU A 31 -33.01 -11.75 179.58
N GLU A 32 -32.58 -13.01 179.62
CA GLU A 32 -31.89 -13.69 178.52
C GLU A 32 -32.83 -13.94 177.32
N GLU A 33 -34.10 -14.29 177.57
CA GLU A 33 -35.10 -14.48 176.50
C GLU A 33 -35.36 -13.18 175.71
N PHE A 34 -35.56 -12.05 176.39
CA PHE A 34 -35.74 -10.74 175.75
C PHE A 34 -34.54 -10.28 174.92
N GLN A 35 -33.30 -10.65 175.30
CA GLN A 35 -32.12 -10.34 174.50
C GLN A 35 -32.09 -11.14 173.19
N SER A 36 -32.57 -12.39 173.19
CA SER A 36 -32.65 -13.21 171.98
C SER A 36 -33.67 -12.66 170.96
N ASP A 37 -34.88 -12.31 171.39
CA ASP A 37 -35.93 -11.75 170.54
C ASP A 37 -35.51 -10.41 169.92
N ALA A 38 -34.79 -9.56 170.68
CA ALA A 38 -34.23 -8.32 170.16
C ALA A 38 -33.26 -8.56 168.98
N THR A 39 -32.30 -9.48 169.12
CA THR A 39 -31.32 -9.76 168.04
C THR A 39 -31.99 -10.26 166.76
N SER A 40 -33.05 -11.09 166.88
CA SER A 40 -33.78 -11.61 165.71
C SER A 40 -34.44 -10.54 164.83
N LYS A 41 -34.73 -9.37 165.41
CA LYS A 41 -35.43 -8.27 164.72
C LYS A 41 -34.48 -7.35 163.96
N ASP A 42 -33.26 -7.15 164.46
CA ASP A 42 -32.22 -6.39 163.73
C ASP A 42 -31.77 -7.12 162.46
N ASP A 43 -31.60 -8.45 162.51
CA ASP A 43 -31.26 -9.26 161.32
C ASP A 43 -32.31 -9.13 160.21
N MET A 44 -33.60 -9.17 160.57
CA MET A 44 -34.72 -9.02 159.62
C MET A 44 -34.76 -7.62 158.98
N ILE A 45 -34.36 -6.57 159.71
CA ILE A 45 -34.27 -5.20 159.19
C ILE A 45 -33.14 -5.10 158.14
N GLN A 46 -31.99 -5.76 158.35
CA GLN A 46 -30.91 -5.76 157.36
C GLN A 46 -31.30 -6.47 156.05
N TYR A 47 -32.04 -7.58 156.13
CA TYR A 47 -32.49 -8.29 154.92
C TYR A 47 -33.37 -7.40 154.03
N LEU A 48 -34.37 -6.73 154.61
CA LEU A 48 -35.29 -5.84 153.88
C LEU A 48 -34.58 -4.60 153.29
N GLN A 49 -33.54 -4.09 153.95
CA GLN A 49 -32.73 -3.00 153.39
C GLN A 49 -31.93 -3.45 152.16
N ASN A 50 -31.36 -4.66 152.19
CA ASN A 50 -30.63 -5.22 151.05
C ASN A 50 -31.55 -5.49 149.85
N GLU A 51 -32.76 -6.04 150.07
CA GLU A 51 -33.74 -6.29 149.01
C GLU A 51 -34.20 -4.99 148.33
N LYS A 52 -34.41 -3.91 149.09
CA LYS A 52 -34.72 -2.58 148.53
C LYS A 52 -33.64 -2.09 147.57
N ILE A 53 -32.36 -2.22 147.93
CA ILE A 53 -31.22 -1.76 147.12
C ILE A 53 -31.19 -2.49 145.76
N VAL A 54 -31.42 -3.82 145.77
CA VAL A 54 -31.46 -4.63 144.53
C VAL A 54 -32.57 -4.15 143.59
N LEU A 55 -33.75 -3.85 144.12
CA LEU A 55 -34.89 -3.37 143.33
C LEU A 55 -34.68 -1.95 142.76
N GLU A 56 -34.05 -1.04 143.51
CA GLU A 56 -33.73 0.31 143.01
C GLU A 56 -32.67 0.27 141.88
N VAL A 57 -31.68 -0.62 141.97
CA VAL A 57 -30.70 -0.87 140.89
C VAL A 57 -31.37 -1.46 139.65
N ALA A 58 -32.26 -2.45 139.81
CA ALA A 58 -33.01 -3.04 138.70
C ALA A 58 -33.89 -2.01 137.97
N LEU A 59 -34.52 -1.09 138.72
CA LEU A 59 -35.33 -0.01 138.16
C LEU A 59 -34.47 0.99 137.34
N GLN A 60 -33.25 1.32 137.80
CA GLN A 60 -32.35 2.18 137.03
C GLN A 60 -31.88 1.50 135.73
N ALA A 61 -31.50 0.22 135.79
CA ALA A 61 -31.09 -0.55 134.61
C ALA A 61 -32.21 -0.63 133.54
N ALA A 62 -33.46 -0.85 133.97
CA ALA A 62 -34.62 -0.88 133.08
C ALA A 62 -34.87 0.47 132.37
N LYS A 63 -34.67 1.60 133.07
CA LYS A 63 -34.81 2.94 132.47
C LYS A 63 -33.73 3.22 131.43
N ALA A 64 -32.46 2.97 131.76
CA ALA A 64 -31.34 3.17 130.84
C ALA A 64 -31.49 2.30 129.57
N SER A 65 -31.97 1.06 129.71
CA SER A 65 -32.27 0.18 128.57
C SER A 65 -33.38 0.73 127.66
N LYS A 66 -34.43 1.35 128.22
CA LYS A 66 -35.47 2.02 127.42
C LYS A 66 -34.92 3.23 126.66
N GLU A 67 -34.15 4.08 127.33
CA GLU A 67 -33.57 5.29 126.72
C GLU A 67 -32.66 4.93 125.54
N GLN A 68 -31.87 3.85 125.65
CA GLN A 68 -31.06 3.31 124.55
C GLN A 68 -31.90 2.77 123.38
N LEU A 69 -33.08 2.18 123.63
CA LEU A 69 -33.98 1.72 122.58
C LEU A 69 -34.71 2.87 121.87
N ASP A 70 -35.15 3.89 122.62
CA ASP A 70 -35.74 5.09 122.07
C ASP A 70 -34.71 5.87 121.20
N GLU A 71 -33.44 5.98 121.64
CA GLU A 71 -32.32 6.49 120.83
C GLU A 71 -32.02 5.61 119.60
N GLY A 72 -32.13 4.29 119.72
CA GLY A 72 -31.96 3.37 118.60
C GLY A 72 -33.01 3.57 117.51
N ALA A 73 -34.26 3.81 117.92
CA ALA A 73 -35.39 4.06 117.03
C ALA A 73 -35.29 5.40 116.29
N THR A 74 -34.91 6.50 116.97
CA THR A 74 -34.73 7.81 116.32
C THR A 74 -33.62 7.77 115.28
N ARG A 75 -32.45 7.21 115.62
CA ARG A 75 -31.33 7.04 114.68
C ARG A 75 -31.71 6.17 113.47
N LEU A 76 -32.57 5.16 113.64
CA LEU A 76 -33.07 4.37 112.51
C LEU A 76 -34.02 5.16 111.60
N GLY A 77 -34.87 6.03 112.17
CA GLY A 77 -35.70 6.96 111.41
C GLY A 77 -34.86 7.94 110.59
N GLU A 78 -33.93 8.64 111.24
CA GLU A 78 -33.00 9.59 110.61
C GLU A 78 -32.22 8.96 109.45
N ASN A 79 -31.63 7.77 109.66
CA ASN A 79 -30.92 7.05 108.61
C ASN A 79 -31.83 6.63 107.44
N THR A 80 -33.11 6.34 107.71
CA THR A 80 -34.09 5.97 106.67
C THR A 80 -34.52 7.19 105.85
N GLU A 81 -34.71 8.35 106.48
CA GLU A 81 -34.96 9.61 105.77
C GLU A 81 -33.77 10.04 104.90
N VAL A 82 -32.55 9.95 105.43
CA VAL A 82 -31.30 10.20 104.68
C VAL A 82 -31.18 9.26 103.48
N ALA A 83 -31.43 7.95 103.66
CA ALA A 83 -31.43 6.99 102.56
C ALA A 83 -32.49 7.31 101.49
N SER A 84 -33.68 7.77 101.90
CA SER A 84 -34.74 8.21 100.98
C SER A 84 -34.34 9.46 100.19
N GLN A 85 -33.73 10.45 100.84
CA GLN A 85 -33.19 11.66 100.20
C GLN A 85 -32.10 11.32 99.18
N ILE A 86 -31.17 10.41 99.51
CA ILE A 86 -30.13 9.93 98.59
C ILE A 86 -30.74 9.22 97.39
N LEU A 87 -31.74 8.35 97.58
CA LEU A 87 -32.43 7.67 96.47
C LEU A 87 -33.16 8.65 95.55
N GLU A 88 -33.77 9.71 96.08
CA GLU A 88 -34.44 10.72 95.27
C GLU A 88 -33.45 11.63 94.53
N GLN A 89 -32.32 11.98 95.15
CA GLN A 89 -31.19 12.63 94.46
C GLN A 89 -30.68 11.77 93.30
N LEU A 90 -30.44 10.47 93.52
CA LEU A 90 -30.00 9.55 92.47
C LEU A 90 -31.02 9.39 91.33
N ARG A 91 -32.33 9.46 91.61
CA ARG A 91 -33.36 9.50 90.55
C ARG A 91 -33.30 10.79 89.73
N GLN A 92 -33.15 11.93 90.39
CA GLN A 92 -33.02 13.22 89.71
C GLN A 92 -31.74 13.27 88.87
N GLU A 93 -30.61 12.78 89.39
CA GLU A 93 -29.38 12.61 88.63
C GLU A 93 -29.56 11.67 87.44
N MET A 94 -30.22 10.52 87.59
CA MET A 94 -30.50 9.63 86.45
C MET A 94 -31.41 10.27 85.40
N ALA A 95 -32.41 11.07 85.78
CA ALA A 95 -33.26 11.81 84.84
C ALA A 95 -32.46 12.90 84.08
N ILE A 96 -31.59 13.62 84.78
CA ILE A 96 -30.66 14.60 84.20
C ILE A 96 -29.66 13.90 83.27
N LYS A 97 -29.12 12.72 83.65
CA LYS A 97 -28.21 11.94 82.81
C LYS A 97 -28.90 11.34 81.59
N SER A 98 -30.13 10.87 81.71
CA SER A 98 -30.93 10.37 80.59
C SER A 98 -31.21 11.45 79.56
N SER A 99 -31.66 12.63 80.00
CA SER A 99 -31.87 13.79 79.10
C SER A 99 -30.57 14.34 78.52
N GLN A 100 -29.44 14.32 79.25
CA GLN A 100 -28.11 14.60 78.69
C GLN A 100 -27.73 13.60 77.58
N VAL A 101 -27.99 12.30 77.78
CA VAL A 101 -27.73 11.25 76.78
C VAL A 101 -28.65 11.42 75.56
N GLU A 102 -29.94 11.72 75.74
CA GLU A 102 -30.86 11.95 74.62
C GLU A 102 -30.45 13.17 73.80
N ASN A 103 -30.12 14.30 74.45
CA ASN A 103 -29.61 15.49 73.77
C ASN A 103 -28.33 15.18 72.97
N LEU A 104 -27.38 14.46 73.56
CA LEU A 104 -26.15 14.02 72.87
C LEU A 104 -26.45 13.07 71.68
N GLN A 105 -27.49 12.24 71.76
CA GLN A 105 -27.92 11.41 70.62
C GLN A 105 -28.54 12.26 69.50
N GLN A 106 -29.38 13.24 69.83
CA GLN A 106 -29.97 14.17 68.86
C GLN A 106 -28.88 15.05 68.20
N GLU A 107 -27.93 15.57 68.97
CA GLU A 107 -26.76 16.30 68.47
C GLU A 107 -25.93 15.42 67.53
N ASN A 108 -25.57 14.20 67.95
CA ASN A 108 -24.81 13.24 67.14
C ASN A 108 -25.53 12.90 65.81
N ALA A 109 -26.86 12.74 65.84
CA ALA A 109 -27.68 12.56 64.63
C ALA A 109 -27.68 13.80 63.73
N SER A 110 -27.70 15.01 64.30
CA SER A 110 -27.60 16.27 63.55
C SER A 110 -26.22 16.46 62.92
N LEU A 111 -25.14 16.18 63.66
CA LEU A 111 -23.76 16.24 63.21
C LEU A 111 -23.50 15.23 62.09
N LYS A 112 -24.01 14.00 62.20
CA LYS A 112 -23.98 13.02 61.10
C LYS A 112 -24.63 13.55 59.82
N LYS A 113 -25.79 14.23 59.91
CA LYS A 113 -26.46 14.86 58.77
C LYS A 113 -25.64 16.03 58.19
N GLN A 114 -25.00 16.85 59.03
CA GLN A 114 -24.12 17.94 58.58
C GLN A 114 -22.86 17.40 57.88
N VAL A 115 -22.17 16.42 58.49
CA VAL A 115 -20.99 15.74 57.92
C VAL A 115 -21.32 15.11 56.57
N GLN A 116 -22.50 14.50 56.42
CA GLN A 116 -22.92 13.93 55.14
C GLN A 116 -23.12 15.01 54.05
N LYS A 117 -23.78 16.13 54.37
CA LYS A 117 -23.91 17.27 53.45
C LYS A 117 -22.55 17.85 53.04
N VAL A 118 -21.61 17.97 53.97
CA VAL A 118 -20.25 18.46 53.69
C VAL A 118 -19.47 17.48 52.80
N LYS A 119 -19.62 16.17 53.00
CA LYS A 119 -19.05 15.15 52.10
C LYS A 119 -19.61 15.25 50.68
N GLU A 120 -20.93 15.45 50.54
CA GLU A 120 -21.59 15.61 49.24
C GLU A 120 -21.13 16.89 48.52
N GLN A 121 -21.04 18.02 49.24
CA GLN A 121 -20.49 19.28 48.71
C GLN A 121 -19.02 19.13 48.30
N PHE A 122 -18.20 18.45 49.09
CA PHE A 122 -16.80 18.18 48.76
C PHE A 122 -16.65 17.29 47.51
N LEU A 123 -17.51 16.27 47.35
CA LEU A 123 -17.54 15.44 46.15
C LEU A 123 -17.96 16.26 44.91
N GLN A 124 -18.97 17.13 45.02
CA GLN A 124 -19.37 18.04 43.94
C GLN A 124 -18.23 19.00 43.56
N GLN A 125 -17.56 19.60 44.54
CA GLN A 125 -16.39 20.46 44.32
C GLN A 125 -15.24 19.69 43.65
N LYS A 126 -14.96 18.45 44.07
CA LYS A 126 -13.95 17.59 43.43
C LYS A 126 -14.28 17.34 41.96
N VAL A 127 -15.51 16.97 41.63
CA VAL A 127 -15.95 16.75 40.24
C VAL A 127 -15.84 18.03 39.41
N MET A 128 -16.19 19.19 39.97
CA MET A 128 -16.05 20.50 39.34
C MET A 128 -14.58 20.85 39.06
N VAL A 129 -13.69 20.65 40.03
CA VAL A 129 -12.24 20.87 39.88
C VAL A 129 -11.64 19.93 38.84
N GLU A 130 -12.06 18.66 38.79
CA GLU A 130 -11.63 17.75 37.73
C GLU A 130 -12.17 18.16 36.35
N ALA A 131 -13.39 18.70 36.25
CA ALA A 131 -13.93 19.23 35.00
C ALA A 131 -13.12 20.44 34.50
N TYR A 132 -12.84 21.41 35.37
CA TYR A 132 -11.96 22.54 35.03
C TYR A 132 -10.54 22.09 34.68
N ARG A 133 -10.00 21.05 35.33
CA ARG A 133 -8.68 20.48 34.99
C ARG A 133 -8.68 19.83 33.60
N ARG A 134 -9.77 19.16 33.19
CA ARG A 134 -9.92 18.61 31.83
C ARG A 134 -10.06 19.72 30.78
N ASP A 135 -10.86 20.75 31.05
CA ASP A 135 -11.01 21.94 30.20
C ASP A 135 -9.69 22.71 30.02
N ALA A 136 -8.96 22.98 31.10
CA ALA A 136 -7.62 23.58 31.03
C ALA A 136 -6.65 22.73 30.20
N SER A 137 -6.62 21.42 30.42
CA SER A 137 -5.76 20.50 29.63
C SER A 137 -6.11 20.49 28.13
N SER A 138 -7.41 20.59 27.80
CA SER A 138 -7.90 20.70 26.41
C SER A 138 -7.48 22.04 25.78
N LYS A 139 -7.57 23.14 26.54
CA LYS A 139 -7.12 24.48 26.11
C LYS A 139 -5.60 24.51 25.90
N ASP A 140 -4.81 23.88 26.75
CA ASP A 140 -3.35 23.76 26.58
C ASP A 140 -2.97 22.93 25.35
N GLN A 141 -3.73 21.88 25.03
CA GLN A 141 -3.59 21.11 23.78
C GLN A 141 -3.88 22.00 22.57
N LEU A 142 -5.03 22.68 22.53
CA LEU A 142 -5.40 23.60 21.44
C LEU A 142 -4.38 24.74 21.27
N ILE A 143 -3.90 25.32 22.37
CA ILE A 143 -2.83 26.34 22.36
C ILE A 143 -1.52 25.77 21.80
N SER A 144 -1.21 24.50 22.06
CA SER A 144 -0.02 23.84 21.53
C SER A 144 -0.13 23.54 20.04
N GLU A 145 -1.31 23.12 19.57
CA GLU A 145 -1.62 22.94 18.15
C GLU A 145 -1.56 24.27 17.40
N LEU A 146 -2.17 25.35 17.93
CA LEU A 146 -2.11 26.69 17.36
C LEU A 146 -0.68 27.26 17.32
N LYS A 147 0.16 26.94 18.32
CA LYS A 147 1.60 27.26 18.30
C LYS A 147 2.34 26.47 17.21
N ALA A 148 1.96 25.22 16.94
CA ALA A 148 2.56 24.40 15.89
C ALA A 148 2.13 24.84 14.48
N THR A 149 0.84 25.11 14.24
CA THR A 149 0.34 25.62 12.96
C THR A 149 0.89 27.01 12.66
N LYS A 150 0.96 27.91 13.66
CA LYS A 150 1.64 29.20 13.50
C LYS A 150 3.09 29.03 13.07
N LYS A 151 3.88 28.20 13.77
CA LYS A 151 5.29 27.94 13.40
C LYS A 151 5.43 27.42 11.97
N ARG A 152 4.51 26.55 11.53
CA ARG A 152 4.47 26.01 10.16
C ARG A 152 4.18 27.11 9.13
N LEU A 153 3.17 27.94 9.36
CA LEU A 153 2.84 29.08 8.49
C LEU A 153 3.99 30.11 8.47
N ASP A 154 4.64 30.36 9.61
CA ASP A 154 5.84 31.21 9.71
C ASP A 154 7.04 30.65 8.92
N SER A 155 7.14 29.33 8.69
CA SER A 155 8.10 28.75 7.73
C SER A 155 7.62 28.88 6.29
N GLU A 156 6.40 28.48 5.96
CA GLU A 156 5.84 28.51 4.60
C GLU A 156 5.88 29.95 4.02
N VAL A 157 5.60 30.97 4.84
CA VAL A 157 5.73 32.39 4.46
C VAL A 157 7.20 32.82 4.24
N LYS A 158 8.17 32.25 4.96
CA LYS A 158 9.61 32.50 4.72
C LYS A 158 10.12 31.79 3.48
N ASP A 159 9.57 30.62 3.17
CA ASP A 159 9.90 29.85 1.97
C ASP A 159 9.37 30.56 0.73
N LEU A 160 8.08 30.90 0.70
CA LEU A 160 7.45 31.68 -0.38
C LEU A 160 8.14 33.04 -0.61
N LYS A 161 8.58 33.74 0.45
CA LYS A 161 9.36 34.98 0.31
C LYS A 161 10.73 34.76 -0.33
N ARG A 162 11.38 33.62 -0.08
CA ARG A 162 12.65 33.26 -0.74
C ARG A 162 12.45 32.83 -2.19
N GLU A 163 11.33 32.18 -2.52
CA GLU A 163 10.97 31.84 -3.89
C GLU A 163 10.61 33.08 -4.71
N LEU A 164 9.82 34.01 -4.16
CA LEU A 164 9.49 35.29 -4.81
C LEU A 164 10.76 36.09 -5.15
N LEU A 165 11.75 36.13 -4.25
CA LEU A 165 13.03 36.81 -4.50
C LEU A 165 13.85 36.13 -5.61
N LYS A 166 13.86 34.79 -5.69
CA LYS A 166 14.50 34.06 -6.80
C LYS A 166 13.83 34.40 -8.13
N ILE A 167 12.50 34.29 -8.20
CA ILE A 167 11.70 34.59 -9.39
C ILE A 167 11.92 36.05 -9.84
N GLN A 168 12.09 36.99 -8.91
CA GLN A 168 12.39 38.38 -9.24
C GLN A 168 13.80 38.58 -9.83
N VAL A 169 14.81 37.86 -9.34
CA VAL A 169 16.18 37.87 -9.91
C VAL A 169 16.21 37.16 -11.27
N GLU A 170 15.55 36.01 -11.38
CA GLU A 170 15.39 35.26 -12.64
C GLU A 170 14.69 36.13 -13.69
N LYS A 171 13.59 36.81 -13.32
CA LYS A 171 12.91 37.80 -14.18
C LYS A 171 13.88 38.90 -14.65
N GLN A 172 14.65 39.52 -13.74
CA GLN A 172 15.60 40.58 -14.10
C GLN A 172 16.69 40.07 -15.06
N SER A 173 17.15 38.82 -14.89
CA SER A 173 18.10 38.20 -15.81
C SER A 173 17.47 38.00 -17.20
N LEU A 174 16.23 37.51 -17.28
CA LEU A 174 15.50 37.30 -18.54
C LEU A 174 15.18 38.62 -19.26
N GLU A 175 14.80 39.67 -18.52
CA GLU A 175 14.64 41.02 -19.07
C GLU A 175 15.98 41.54 -19.64
N SER A 176 17.11 41.23 -18.99
CA SER A 176 18.44 41.59 -19.49
C SER A 176 18.81 40.81 -20.77
N GLU A 177 18.57 39.49 -20.83
CA GLU A 177 18.84 38.68 -22.03
C GLU A 177 17.93 39.10 -23.20
N HIS A 178 16.65 39.36 -22.95
CA HIS A 178 15.74 39.91 -23.97
C HIS A 178 16.27 41.24 -24.53
N SER A 179 16.85 42.10 -23.68
CA SER A 179 17.46 43.37 -24.13
C SER A 179 18.76 43.19 -24.94
N LYS A 180 19.46 42.05 -24.82
CA LYS A 180 20.60 41.69 -25.67
C LYS A 180 20.12 41.12 -27.00
N LEU A 181 19.25 40.11 -26.96
CA LEU A 181 18.67 39.48 -28.14
C LEU A 181 17.96 40.51 -29.04
N GLN A 182 17.27 41.49 -28.48
CA GLN A 182 16.66 42.58 -29.26
C GLN A 182 17.70 43.46 -29.98
N LYS A 183 18.89 43.67 -29.38
CA LYS A 183 20.00 44.39 -30.03
C LYS A 183 20.65 43.53 -31.11
N GLU A 184 20.90 42.26 -30.83
CA GLU A 184 21.44 41.30 -31.80
C GLU A 184 20.53 41.17 -33.03
N VAL A 185 19.21 41.04 -32.84
CA VAL A 185 18.22 41.07 -33.93
C VAL A 185 18.28 42.37 -34.72
N SER A 186 18.43 43.53 -34.06
CA SER A 186 18.58 44.81 -34.79
C SER A 186 19.90 44.92 -35.58
N GLN A 187 20.99 44.34 -35.07
CA GLN A 187 22.28 44.30 -35.75
C GLN A 187 22.26 43.33 -36.94
N VAL A 188 21.68 42.14 -36.79
CA VAL A 188 21.50 41.18 -37.89
C VAL A 188 20.58 41.74 -38.97
N HIS A 189 19.52 42.46 -38.60
CA HIS A 189 18.66 43.14 -39.58
C HIS A 189 19.40 44.25 -40.34
N GLN A 190 20.24 45.04 -39.66
CA GLN A 190 21.08 46.04 -40.33
C GLN A 190 22.10 45.38 -41.27
N GLN A 191 22.79 44.31 -40.84
CA GLN A 191 23.73 43.54 -41.66
C GLN A 191 23.03 42.92 -42.89
N MET A 192 21.81 42.42 -42.73
CA MET A 192 20.99 41.92 -43.83
C MET A 192 20.72 43.02 -44.87
N VAL A 193 20.31 44.22 -44.43
CA VAL A 193 20.10 45.38 -45.33
C VAL A 193 21.40 45.84 -45.98
N GLU A 194 22.55 45.81 -45.28
CA GLU A 194 23.86 46.11 -45.86
C GLU A 194 24.26 45.08 -46.94
N ILE A 195 23.99 43.79 -46.72
CA ILE A 195 24.21 42.72 -47.70
C ILE A 195 23.25 42.84 -48.90
N GLU A 196 21.97 43.15 -48.69
CA GLU A 196 21.01 43.39 -49.77
C GLU A 196 21.41 44.58 -50.66
N ASN A 197 21.89 45.67 -50.06
CA ASN A 197 22.42 46.82 -50.79
C ASN A 197 23.71 46.47 -51.56
N HIS A 198 24.61 45.69 -50.97
CA HIS A 198 25.82 45.23 -51.66
C HIS A 198 25.49 44.31 -52.84
N LEU A 199 24.54 43.37 -52.66
CA LEU A 199 24.04 42.49 -53.72
C LEU A 199 23.45 43.32 -54.88
N GLN A 200 22.67 44.37 -54.59
CA GLN A 200 22.15 45.28 -55.61
C GLN A 200 23.26 46.07 -56.34
N SER A 201 24.37 46.42 -55.67
CA SER A 201 25.53 47.04 -56.32
C SER A 201 26.20 46.06 -57.28
N VAL A 202 26.57 44.88 -56.79
CA VAL A 202 27.20 43.82 -57.60
C VAL A 202 26.31 43.39 -58.77
N GLN A 203 24.98 43.36 -58.58
CA GLN A 203 24.05 43.01 -59.64
C GLN A 203 24.00 44.07 -60.75
N LYS A 204 24.07 45.37 -60.40
CA LYS A 204 24.21 46.49 -61.36
C LYS A 204 25.56 46.48 -62.05
N GLU A 205 26.65 46.29 -61.31
CA GLU A 205 28.01 46.18 -61.85
C GLU A 205 28.10 45.02 -62.87
N ARG A 206 27.37 43.93 -62.65
CA ARG A 206 27.23 42.81 -63.59
C ARG A 206 26.38 43.16 -64.82
N ASP A 207 25.30 43.95 -64.70
CA ASP A 207 24.56 44.48 -65.87
C ASP A 207 25.38 45.50 -66.69
N ASP A 208 26.15 46.36 -66.03
CA ASP A 208 27.10 47.30 -66.65
C ASP A 208 28.24 46.56 -67.37
N MET A 209 28.71 45.44 -66.84
CA MET A 209 29.73 44.61 -67.48
C MET A 209 29.15 43.75 -68.62
N GLU A 210 27.91 43.27 -68.50
CA GLU A 210 27.18 42.58 -69.57
C GLU A 210 27.00 43.50 -70.80
N THR A 211 26.56 44.74 -70.58
CA THR A 211 26.42 45.74 -71.66
C THR A 211 27.75 46.16 -72.27
N ARG A 212 28.84 46.26 -71.49
CA ARG A 212 30.21 46.45 -72.02
C ARG A 212 30.72 45.24 -72.82
N LEU A 213 30.36 44.02 -72.42
CA LEU A 213 30.71 42.82 -73.19
C LEU A 213 29.98 42.79 -74.54
N GLN A 214 28.71 43.20 -74.57
CA GLN A 214 27.93 43.34 -75.81
C GLN A 214 28.51 44.43 -76.74
N SER A 215 28.92 45.60 -76.20
CA SER A 215 29.58 46.61 -77.03
C SER A 215 30.95 46.14 -77.54
N LEU A 216 31.75 45.44 -76.72
CA LEU A 216 33.02 44.86 -77.15
C LEU A 216 32.87 43.74 -78.18
N GLN A 217 31.75 42.99 -78.17
CA GLN A 217 31.43 42.03 -79.23
C GLN A 217 31.12 42.74 -80.55
N PHE A 218 30.30 43.79 -80.52
CA PHE A 218 29.99 44.63 -81.68
C PHE A 218 31.25 45.32 -82.26
N ASP A 219 32.11 45.88 -81.39
CA ASP A 219 33.39 46.47 -81.80
C ASP A 219 34.33 45.42 -82.42
N LYS A 220 34.33 44.19 -81.90
CA LYS A 220 35.10 43.06 -82.46
C LYS A 220 34.59 42.65 -83.84
N GLU A 221 33.28 42.62 -84.04
CA GLU A 221 32.67 42.32 -85.35
C GLU A 221 32.96 43.43 -86.38
N GLN A 222 32.87 44.70 -85.98
CA GLN A 222 33.32 45.80 -86.82
C GLN A 222 34.82 45.69 -87.14
N MET A 223 35.68 45.44 -86.15
CA MET A 223 37.11 45.26 -86.38
C MET A 223 37.45 44.07 -87.28
N ALA A 224 36.65 43.00 -87.27
CA ALA A 224 36.78 41.89 -88.21
C ALA A 224 36.46 42.33 -89.65
N SER A 225 35.30 42.96 -89.88
CA SER A 225 34.94 43.47 -91.22
C SER A 225 35.90 44.54 -91.74
N LEU A 226 36.43 45.40 -90.87
CA LEU A 226 37.47 46.38 -91.20
C LEU A 226 38.83 45.73 -91.51
N ALA A 227 39.14 44.58 -90.90
CA ALA A 227 40.34 43.80 -91.22
C ALA A 227 40.21 43.11 -92.59
N GLU A 228 39.06 42.52 -92.89
CA GLU A 228 38.75 41.93 -94.20
C GLU A 228 38.79 43.00 -95.32
N ALA A 229 38.16 44.14 -95.10
CA ALA A 229 38.22 45.28 -96.02
C ALA A 229 39.66 45.79 -96.23
N ASN A 230 40.47 45.87 -95.16
CA ASN A 230 41.89 46.19 -95.27
C ASN A 230 42.69 45.14 -96.05
N GLN A 231 42.35 43.86 -95.93
CA GLN A 231 43.02 42.79 -96.67
C GLN A 231 42.69 42.85 -98.17
N ALA A 232 41.42 43.08 -98.52
CA ALA A 232 41.00 43.30 -99.90
C ALA A 232 41.65 44.55 -100.51
N LEU A 233 41.67 45.67 -99.78
CA LEU A 233 42.33 46.90 -100.22
C LEU A 233 43.84 46.73 -100.41
N LYS A 234 44.53 45.97 -99.54
CA LYS A 234 45.95 45.63 -99.72
C LYS A 234 46.19 44.84 -101.01
N GLN A 235 45.40 43.81 -101.26
CA GLN A 235 45.50 43.01 -102.50
C GLN A 235 45.27 43.87 -103.75
N GLN A 236 44.27 44.77 -103.72
CA GLN A 236 44.00 45.68 -104.82
C GLN A 236 45.14 46.71 -105.04
N VAL A 237 45.74 47.22 -103.96
CA VAL A 237 46.89 48.12 -104.03
C VAL A 237 48.15 47.41 -104.54
N GLU A 238 48.41 46.17 -104.10
CA GLU A 238 49.53 45.35 -104.62
C GLU A 238 49.35 45.05 -106.11
N GLN A 239 48.15 44.67 -106.55
CA GLN A 239 47.85 44.47 -107.97
C GLN A 239 48.10 45.75 -108.80
N MET A 240 47.54 46.89 -108.37
CA MET A 240 47.75 48.17 -109.06
C MET A 240 49.22 48.60 -109.07
N GLN A 241 50.01 48.29 -108.02
CA GLN A 241 51.44 48.56 -108.01
C GLN A 241 52.20 47.70 -109.04
N GLU A 242 51.86 46.41 -109.19
CA GLU A 242 52.51 45.52 -110.14
C GLU A 242 52.13 45.81 -111.60
N GLU A 243 50.89 46.21 -111.85
CA GLU A 243 50.44 46.74 -113.15
C GLU A 243 51.14 48.07 -113.49
N ALA A 244 51.23 49.00 -112.53
CA ALA A 244 51.94 50.26 -112.71
C ALA A 244 53.45 50.06 -112.95
N LYS A 245 54.10 49.13 -112.23
CA LYS A 245 55.50 48.75 -112.46
C LYS A 245 55.71 48.25 -113.89
N LYS A 246 54.88 47.32 -114.38
CA LYS A 246 54.94 46.80 -115.76
C LYS A 246 54.83 47.93 -116.78
N ALA A 247 53.76 48.73 -116.73
CA ALA A 247 53.53 49.85 -117.64
C ALA A 247 54.67 50.88 -117.62
N ILE A 248 55.24 51.18 -116.43
CA ILE A 248 56.41 52.06 -116.30
C ILE A 248 57.65 51.45 -116.95
N THR A 249 57.89 50.14 -116.83
CA THR A 249 59.03 49.49 -117.51
C THR A 249 58.86 49.43 -119.02
N GLU A 250 57.66 49.14 -119.52
CA GLU A 250 57.32 49.12 -120.95
C GLU A 250 57.50 50.51 -121.58
N GLN A 251 56.96 51.57 -120.95
CA GLN A 251 57.16 52.95 -121.41
C GLN A 251 58.65 53.37 -121.35
N LYS A 252 59.38 52.98 -120.30
CA LYS A 252 60.85 53.19 -120.21
C LYS A 252 61.62 52.40 -121.30
N GLN A 253 61.05 51.34 -121.89
CA GLN A 253 61.60 50.63 -123.05
C GLN A 253 61.19 51.25 -124.40
N LYS A 254 59.90 51.54 -124.65
CA LYS A 254 59.43 52.16 -125.92
C LYS A 254 60.19 53.45 -126.21
N MET A 255 60.29 54.32 -125.21
CA MET A 255 61.00 55.60 -125.30
C MET A 255 62.53 55.44 -125.51
N LYS A 256 63.14 54.30 -125.18
CA LYS A 256 64.54 54.02 -125.55
C LYS A 256 64.66 53.67 -127.03
N ARG A 257 63.73 52.87 -127.58
CA ARG A 257 63.69 52.47 -129.00
C ARG A 257 63.43 53.69 -129.89
N LEU A 258 62.36 54.43 -129.66
CA LEU A 258 62.11 55.71 -130.36
C LEU A 258 63.31 56.66 -130.33
N GLY A 259 64.06 56.69 -129.21
CA GLY A 259 65.29 57.45 -129.07
C GLY A 259 66.47 56.94 -129.92
N SER A 260 66.64 55.64 -130.13
CA SER A 260 67.61 55.13 -131.12
C SER A 260 67.13 55.39 -132.53
N ASP A 261 65.88 55.07 -132.81
CA ASP A 261 65.32 54.91 -134.15
C ASP A 261 65.26 56.27 -134.88
N LEU A 262 64.89 57.33 -134.14
CA LEU A 262 65.02 58.73 -134.57
C LEU A 262 66.46 59.11 -134.94
N THR A 263 67.45 58.71 -134.12
CA THR A 263 68.86 59.07 -134.38
C THR A 263 69.47 58.31 -135.56
N SER A 264 68.91 57.16 -135.96
CA SER A 264 69.20 56.52 -137.25
C SER A 264 68.52 57.27 -138.39
N ALA A 265 67.22 57.55 -138.32
CA ALA A 265 66.49 58.25 -139.38
C ALA A 265 67.11 59.63 -139.70
N GLN A 266 67.44 60.42 -138.67
CA GLN A 266 68.14 61.70 -138.82
C GLN A 266 69.56 61.58 -139.43
N LYS A 267 70.23 60.43 -139.30
CA LYS A 267 71.54 60.17 -139.94
C LYS A 267 71.37 59.74 -141.39
N GLU A 268 70.43 58.84 -141.66
CA GLU A 268 70.09 58.37 -143.00
C GLU A 268 69.64 59.53 -143.89
N MET A 269 68.71 60.37 -143.41
CA MET A 269 68.28 61.59 -144.09
C MET A 269 69.47 62.50 -144.43
N LYS A 270 70.40 62.73 -143.49
CA LYS A 270 71.59 63.56 -143.73
C LYS A 270 72.60 62.93 -144.69
N ALA A 271 72.68 61.60 -144.75
CA ALA A 271 73.51 60.88 -145.71
C ALA A 271 72.88 60.93 -147.12
N LYS A 272 71.58 60.68 -147.24
CA LYS A 272 70.79 60.82 -148.47
C LYS A 272 70.86 62.25 -149.02
N HIS A 273 70.73 63.27 -148.18
CA HIS A 273 70.80 64.67 -148.62
C HIS A 273 72.18 65.01 -149.21
N LYS A 274 73.27 64.56 -148.57
CA LYS A 274 74.62 64.72 -149.13
C LYS A 274 74.85 63.91 -150.41
N ALA A 275 74.25 62.73 -150.53
CA ALA A 275 74.31 61.95 -151.77
C ALA A 275 73.59 62.68 -152.92
N TYR A 276 72.43 63.29 -152.63
CA TYR A 276 71.69 64.15 -153.55
C TYR A 276 72.49 65.39 -153.98
N GLU A 277 73.03 66.17 -153.02
CA GLU A 277 73.88 67.34 -153.30
C GLU A 277 75.05 66.99 -154.24
N ASN A 278 75.70 65.84 -153.99
CA ASN A 278 76.78 65.34 -154.85
C ASN A 278 76.29 64.90 -156.24
N ALA A 279 75.15 64.19 -156.33
CA ALA A 279 74.59 63.73 -157.60
C ALA A 279 74.19 64.91 -158.51
N VAL A 280 73.45 65.89 -157.96
CA VAL A 280 73.11 67.14 -158.66
C VAL A 280 74.37 67.95 -158.97
N GLY A 281 75.35 68.02 -158.08
CA GLY A 281 76.62 68.70 -158.33
C GLY A 281 77.46 68.08 -159.46
N ILE A 282 77.34 66.77 -159.69
CA ILE A 282 77.98 66.06 -160.81
C ILE A 282 77.19 66.26 -162.11
N LEU A 283 75.86 66.05 -162.07
CA LEU A 283 75.01 66.16 -163.25
C LEU A 283 74.91 67.60 -163.78
N SER A 284 74.75 68.59 -162.90
CA SER A 284 74.79 70.01 -163.29
C SER A 284 76.13 70.41 -163.90
N ARG A 285 77.26 69.88 -163.41
CA ARG A 285 78.57 70.13 -164.03
C ARG A 285 78.67 69.51 -165.42
N ARG A 286 78.28 68.25 -165.59
CA ARG A 286 78.23 67.59 -166.92
C ARG A 286 77.31 68.30 -167.90
N LEU A 287 76.16 68.79 -167.43
CA LEU A 287 75.23 69.58 -168.23
C LEU A 287 75.86 70.91 -168.65
N GLN A 288 76.60 71.58 -167.76
CA GLN A 288 77.32 72.82 -168.07
C GLN A 288 78.51 72.60 -169.02
N GLU A 289 79.23 71.47 -168.89
CA GLU A 289 80.27 71.01 -169.83
C GLU A 289 79.66 70.74 -171.23
N SER A 290 78.50 70.06 -171.29
CA SER A 290 77.77 69.78 -172.53
C SER A 290 77.17 71.05 -173.17
N LEU A 291 76.74 72.02 -172.36
CA LEU A 291 76.33 73.35 -172.81
C LEU A 291 77.48 74.13 -173.45
N ALA A 292 78.64 74.20 -172.77
CA ALA A 292 79.82 74.88 -173.32
C ALA A 292 80.33 74.20 -174.61
N ALA A 293 80.28 72.87 -174.67
CA ALA A 293 80.57 72.12 -175.90
C ALA A 293 79.59 72.50 -177.02
N LYS A 294 78.27 72.55 -176.75
CA LYS A 294 77.23 72.95 -177.70
C LYS A 294 77.48 74.37 -178.24
N GLU A 295 77.73 75.32 -177.36
CA GLU A 295 77.99 76.73 -177.71
C GLU A 295 79.27 76.87 -178.57
N SER A 296 80.32 76.09 -178.25
CA SER A 296 81.55 76.08 -179.06
C SER A 296 81.32 75.51 -180.47
N ALA A 297 80.57 74.41 -180.59
CA ALA A 297 80.20 73.83 -181.87
C ALA A 297 79.33 74.78 -182.69
N GLU A 298 78.33 75.43 -182.08
CA GLU A 298 77.50 76.45 -182.74
C GLU A 298 78.32 77.65 -183.23
N ALA A 299 79.32 78.08 -182.46
CA ALA A 299 80.23 79.16 -182.85
C ALA A 299 81.16 78.78 -184.02
N GLU A 300 81.71 77.56 -184.06
CA GLU A 300 82.53 77.10 -185.19
C GLU A 300 81.71 76.86 -186.46
N LEU A 301 80.54 76.22 -186.31
CA LEU A 301 79.58 75.98 -187.39
C LEU A 301 79.08 77.30 -188.00
N SER A 302 78.84 78.32 -187.16
CA SER A 302 78.52 79.68 -187.62
C SER A 302 79.67 80.35 -188.38
N LYS A 303 80.91 80.24 -187.89
CA LYS A 303 82.11 80.77 -188.58
C LYS A 303 82.32 80.10 -189.94
N LEU A 304 82.16 78.78 -190.03
CA LEU A 304 82.33 78.04 -191.28
C LEU A 304 81.22 78.33 -192.29
N LYS A 305 79.97 78.50 -191.83
CA LYS A 305 78.88 78.98 -192.70
C LYS A 305 79.15 80.39 -193.26
N ALA A 306 79.72 81.29 -192.46
CA ALA A 306 80.15 82.62 -192.92
C ALA A 306 81.37 82.58 -193.87
N GLN A 307 82.22 81.56 -193.81
CA GLN A 307 83.35 81.40 -194.73
C GLN A 307 82.95 80.85 -196.10
N ILE A 308 81.86 80.07 -196.20
CA ILE A 308 81.34 79.59 -197.48
C ILE A 308 80.62 80.70 -198.26
N THR A 309 80.08 81.74 -197.61
CA THR A 309 79.40 82.84 -198.31
C THR A 309 80.33 83.76 -199.10
N ASP A 310 81.63 83.84 -198.76
CA ASP A 310 82.60 84.76 -199.37
C ASP A 310 83.65 84.07 -200.27
N GLY A 311 83.57 82.75 -200.48
CA GLY A 311 84.57 81.98 -201.26
C GLY A 311 84.02 80.71 -201.91
N GLY A 312 84.27 80.54 -203.22
CA GLY A 312 83.59 79.54 -204.05
C GLY A 312 83.94 78.07 -203.76
N ASN A 313 82.88 77.24 -203.70
CA ASN A 313 82.83 75.77 -203.80
C ASN A 313 84.13 74.97 -203.53
N ASN A 314 84.36 74.64 -202.27
CA ASN A 314 85.23 73.53 -201.87
C ASN A 314 84.42 72.43 -201.18
N GLN A 315 84.33 71.23 -201.78
CA GLN A 315 83.56 70.09 -201.28
C GLN A 315 83.83 69.78 -199.79
N ILE A 316 85.11 69.87 -199.40
CA ILE A 316 85.63 69.60 -198.05
C ILE A 316 85.00 70.50 -196.98
N ALA A 317 84.65 71.75 -197.32
CA ALA A 317 84.00 72.66 -196.38
C ALA A 317 82.53 72.25 -196.13
N GLN A 318 81.86 71.71 -197.14
CA GLN A 318 80.51 71.16 -197.03
C GLN A 318 80.50 69.94 -196.10
N GLU A 319 81.45 69.02 -196.28
CA GLU A 319 81.62 67.83 -195.44
C GLU A 319 81.96 68.21 -193.98
N ARG A 320 82.80 69.23 -193.77
CA ARG A 320 83.13 69.71 -192.42
C ARG A 320 81.93 70.35 -191.70
N ILE A 321 81.05 71.05 -192.43
CA ILE A 321 79.79 71.56 -191.86
C ILE A 321 78.84 70.41 -191.54
N GLN A 322 78.68 69.41 -192.42
CA GLN A 322 77.85 68.24 -192.13
C GLN A 322 78.35 67.46 -190.91
N ALA A 323 79.67 67.32 -190.75
CA ALA A 323 80.26 66.74 -189.54
C ALA A 323 79.87 67.55 -188.29
N LEU A 324 80.10 68.87 -188.29
CA LEU A 324 79.73 69.74 -187.17
C LEU A 324 78.21 69.82 -186.91
N GLU A 325 77.36 69.67 -187.93
CA GLU A 325 75.90 69.58 -187.77
C GLU A 325 75.51 68.26 -187.08
N THR A 326 76.14 67.13 -187.43
CA THR A 326 75.91 65.86 -186.73
C THR A 326 76.51 65.84 -185.32
N GLU A 327 77.67 66.44 -185.09
CA GLU A 327 78.26 66.63 -183.76
C GLU A 327 77.38 67.54 -182.89
N LEU A 328 76.89 68.66 -183.42
CA LEU A 328 75.95 69.54 -182.72
C LEU A 328 74.63 68.84 -182.39
N GLN A 329 74.12 67.99 -183.28
CA GLN A 329 72.92 67.18 -183.02
C GLN A 329 73.17 66.10 -181.94
N ALA A 330 74.37 65.50 -181.91
CA ALA A 330 74.78 64.56 -180.88
C ALA A 330 74.97 65.25 -179.52
N VAL A 331 75.63 66.41 -179.46
CA VAL A 331 75.79 67.19 -178.22
C VAL A 331 74.44 67.74 -177.74
N SER A 332 73.56 68.20 -178.64
CA SER A 332 72.22 68.69 -178.27
C SER A 332 71.30 67.58 -177.73
N SER A 333 71.39 66.36 -178.28
CA SER A 333 70.64 65.22 -177.75
C SER A 333 71.24 64.69 -176.44
N SER A 334 72.57 64.65 -176.30
CA SER A 334 73.28 64.40 -175.03
C SER A 334 72.87 65.39 -173.93
N LYS A 335 72.84 66.69 -174.25
CA LYS A 335 72.38 67.76 -173.35
C LYS A 335 70.94 67.53 -172.88
N LEU A 336 70.03 67.20 -173.81
CA LEU A 336 68.62 66.95 -173.48
C LEU A 336 68.42 65.68 -172.63
N MET A 337 69.27 64.66 -172.80
CA MET A 337 69.30 63.49 -171.91
C MET A 337 69.81 63.85 -170.51
N LEU A 338 70.89 64.62 -170.41
CA LEU A 338 71.41 65.11 -169.11
C LEU A 338 70.40 66.01 -168.38
N GLU A 339 69.61 66.82 -169.09
CA GLU A 339 68.52 67.61 -168.49
C GLU A 339 67.41 66.71 -167.92
N LYS A 340 67.08 65.60 -168.58
CA LYS A 340 66.12 64.60 -168.06
C LYS A 340 66.68 63.82 -166.87
N GLU A 341 67.89 63.29 -166.98
CA GLU A 341 68.56 62.57 -165.89
C GLU A 341 68.68 63.45 -164.64
N LEU A 342 69.03 64.73 -164.80
CA LEU A 342 69.06 65.70 -163.71
C LEU A 342 67.66 65.92 -163.10
N GLN A 343 66.62 66.10 -163.92
CA GLN A 343 65.27 66.33 -163.45
C GLN A 343 64.66 65.09 -162.75
N GLU A 344 64.95 63.88 -163.24
CA GLU A 344 64.53 62.60 -162.65
C GLU A 344 65.28 62.30 -161.34
N VAL A 345 66.59 62.60 -161.28
CA VAL A 345 67.34 62.53 -160.01
C VAL A 345 66.80 63.54 -159.01
N ILE A 346 66.47 64.77 -159.42
CA ILE A 346 65.87 65.77 -158.54
C ILE A 346 64.53 65.30 -157.99
N SER A 347 63.60 64.80 -158.82
CA SER A 347 62.26 64.41 -158.35
C SER A 347 62.28 63.16 -157.45
N LEU A 348 63.05 62.13 -157.81
CA LEU A 348 63.14 60.91 -157.01
C LEU A 348 63.79 61.18 -155.65
N THR A 349 64.87 61.97 -155.62
CA THR A 349 65.54 62.27 -154.34
C THR A 349 64.84 63.35 -153.53
N SER A 350 64.06 64.27 -154.13
CA SER A 350 63.19 65.16 -153.36
C SER A 350 62.09 64.37 -152.66
N GLN A 351 61.46 63.40 -153.35
CA GLN A 351 60.47 62.51 -152.76
C GLN A 351 61.09 61.67 -151.62
N GLU A 352 62.23 61.00 -151.85
CA GLU A 352 62.92 60.27 -150.76
C GLU A 352 63.21 61.19 -149.57
N LEU A 353 63.70 62.41 -149.80
CA LEU A 353 64.01 63.36 -148.73
C LEU A 353 62.76 63.87 -147.99
N GLU A 354 61.59 63.88 -148.63
CA GLU A 354 60.32 64.20 -148.00
C GLU A 354 59.79 63.03 -147.17
N GLU A 355 59.81 61.80 -147.70
CA GLU A 355 59.49 60.57 -146.94
C GLU A 355 60.40 60.42 -145.69
N TYR A 356 61.70 60.69 -145.83
CA TYR A 356 62.63 60.69 -144.70
C TYR A 356 62.42 61.87 -143.72
N ARG A 357 61.83 63.00 -144.14
CA ARG A 357 61.47 64.11 -143.24
C ARG A 357 60.21 63.78 -142.45
N GLU A 358 59.17 63.28 -143.10
CA GLU A 358 57.91 62.87 -142.45
C GLU A 358 58.19 61.81 -141.38
N LYS A 359 58.96 60.77 -141.74
CA LYS A 359 59.40 59.73 -140.79
C LYS A 359 60.24 60.24 -139.62
N VAL A 360 61.00 61.33 -139.80
CA VAL A 360 61.73 61.99 -138.69
C VAL A 360 60.76 62.77 -137.80
N LEU A 361 59.76 63.45 -138.36
CA LEU A 361 58.73 64.19 -137.62
C LEU A 361 57.85 63.25 -136.79
N GLU A 362 57.35 62.15 -137.38
CA GLU A 362 56.58 61.12 -136.67
C GLU A 362 57.33 60.58 -135.43
N LEU A 363 58.63 60.27 -135.61
CA LEU A 363 59.49 59.79 -134.53
C LEU A 363 59.83 60.88 -133.50
N GLU A 364 59.83 62.16 -133.87
CA GLU A 364 59.98 63.28 -132.94
C GLU A 364 58.72 63.51 -132.10
N ASP A 365 57.53 63.40 -132.68
CA ASP A 365 56.25 63.53 -131.96
C ASP A 365 55.96 62.32 -131.05
N GLU A 366 56.16 61.08 -131.51
CA GLU A 366 56.07 59.89 -130.65
C GLU A 366 57.06 59.96 -129.46
N LEU A 367 58.27 60.50 -129.69
CA LEU A 367 59.26 60.72 -128.64
C LEU A 367 58.85 61.90 -127.71
N GLN A 368 58.15 62.91 -128.22
CA GLN A 368 57.59 64.02 -127.44
C GLN A 368 56.46 63.55 -126.51
N GLU A 369 55.51 62.75 -127.00
CA GLU A 369 54.50 62.10 -126.14
C GLU A 369 55.15 61.22 -125.07
N SER A 370 56.12 60.39 -125.46
CA SER A 370 56.89 59.55 -124.55
C SER A 370 57.64 60.34 -123.47
N ARG A 371 58.15 61.55 -123.81
CA ARG A 371 58.70 62.51 -122.83
C ARG A 371 57.60 63.07 -121.92
N GLY A 372 56.39 63.30 -122.42
CA GLY A 372 55.20 63.67 -121.65
C GLY A 372 54.85 62.62 -120.58
N PHE A 373 54.74 61.35 -120.96
CA PHE A 373 54.53 60.24 -120.02
C PHE A 373 55.63 60.17 -118.95
N ARG A 374 56.91 60.34 -119.32
CA ARG A 374 58.03 60.41 -118.35
C ARG A 374 57.85 61.53 -117.31
N ARG A 375 57.31 62.70 -117.69
CA ARG A 375 56.99 63.81 -116.75
C ARG A 375 55.79 63.51 -115.84
N LYS A 376 54.89 62.59 -116.23
CA LYS A 376 53.79 62.11 -115.38
C LYS A 376 54.29 61.07 -114.38
N ILE A 377 55.12 60.13 -114.85
CA ILE A 377 55.75 59.08 -114.01
C ILE A 377 56.58 59.71 -112.87
N LYS A 378 57.44 60.70 -113.15
CA LYS A 378 58.22 61.37 -112.09
C LYS A 378 57.38 61.95 -110.95
N ARG A 379 56.24 62.58 -111.27
CA ARG A 379 55.32 63.15 -110.26
C ARG A 379 54.67 62.06 -109.41
N LEU A 380 54.40 60.88 -109.97
CA LEU A 380 53.93 59.72 -109.21
C LEU A 380 55.05 59.11 -108.34
N GLU A 381 56.28 59.02 -108.87
CA GLU A 381 57.47 58.59 -108.11
C GLU A 381 57.75 59.55 -106.91
N GLU A 382 57.43 60.84 -107.03
CA GLU A 382 57.53 61.85 -105.96
C GLU A 382 56.39 61.76 -104.92
N ILE A 383 55.15 61.50 -105.35
CA ILE A 383 54.00 61.31 -104.45
C ILE A 383 54.16 60.03 -103.62
N ASN A 384 54.58 58.92 -104.24
CA ASN A 384 54.82 57.65 -103.53
C ASN A 384 55.88 57.77 -102.41
N LYS A 385 56.88 58.65 -102.57
CA LYS A 385 57.86 58.91 -101.51
C LYS A 385 57.26 59.58 -100.27
N LYS A 386 56.24 60.43 -100.43
CA LYS A 386 55.54 61.04 -99.29
C LYS A 386 54.69 60.01 -98.54
N LEU A 387 53.88 59.26 -99.29
CA LEU A 387 53.05 58.17 -98.75
C LEU A 387 53.88 57.09 -98.03
N ALA A 388 55.10 56.80 -98.49
CA ALA A 388 56.01 55.87 -97.81
C ALA A 388 56.44 56.37 -96.42
N LEU A 389 56.76 57.66 -96.27
CA LEU A 389 57.14 58.26 -94.98
C LEU A 389 55.95 58.33 -94.02
N GLU A 390 54.75 58.60 -94.53
CA GLU A 390 53.50 58.56 -93.76
C GLU A 390 53.23 57.13 -93.22
N LEU A 391 53.44 56.09 -94.04
CA LEU A 391 53.34 54.69 -93.61
C LEU A 391 54.39 54.30 -92.55
N GLU A 392 55.60 54.85 -92.59
CA GLU A 392 56.60 54.63 -91.52
C GLU A 392 56.21 55.32 -90.21
N HIS A 393 55.63 56.52 -90.28
CA HIS A 393 55.13 57.23 -89.11
C HIS A 393 54.00 56.47 -88.39
N GLU A 394 53.02 55.93 -89.13
CA GLU A 394 51.93 55.15 -88.53
C GLU A 394 52.40 53.79 -88.00
N ARG A 395 53.42 53.16 -88.60
CA ARG A 395 54.11 51.98 -88.02
C ARG A 395 54.75 52.32 -86.67
N GLY A 396 55.34 53.52 -86.54
CA GLY A 396 55.86 54.03 -85.27
C GLY A 396 54.79 54.09 -84.18
N LYS A 397 53.63 54.69 -84.47
CA LYS A 397 52.49 54.75 -83.53
C LYS A 397 51.99 53.35 -83.12
N LEU A 398 51.81 52.44 -84.08
CA LEU A 398 51.39 51.05 -83.81
C LEU A 398 52.36 50.32 -82.89
N THR A 399 53.66 50.58 -83.02
CA THR A 399 54.70 50.00 -82.15
C THR A 399 54.55 50.51 -80.71
N GLY A 400 54.31 51.80 -80.51
CA GLY A 400 54.05 52.38 -79.18
C GLY A 400 52.76 51.87 -78.54
N LEU A 401 51.68 51.70 -79.32
CA LEU A 401 50.44 51.08 -78.84
C LEU A 401 50.64 49.61 -78.42
N SER A 402 51.46 48.86 -79.15
CA SER A 402 51.82 47.48 -78.80
C SER A 402 52.57 47.40 -77.46
N GLN A 403 53.50 48.31 -77.21
CA GLN A 403 54.23 48.41 -75.93
C GLN A 403 53.28 48.73 -74.75
N SER A 404 52.37 49.70 -74.93
CA SER A 404 51.35 50.02 -73.92
C SER A 404 50.43 48.83 -73.61
N ASN A 405 49.98 48.12 -74.65
CA ASN A 405 49.16 46.92 -74.52
C ASN A 405 49.90 45.75 -73.82
N ALA A 406 51.22 45.64 -74.00
CA ALA A 406 52.04 44.68 -73.28
C ALA A 406 52.13 45.00 -71.78
N ALA A 407 52.36 46.28 -71.41
CA ALA A 407 52.39 46.71 -70.01
C ALA A 407 51.04 46.52 -69.29
N LEU A 408 49.91 46.74 -69.99
CA LEU A 408 48.57 46.44 -69.46
C LEU A 408 48.37 44.94 -69.19
N ARG A 409 48.89 44.06 -70.05
CA ARG A 409 48.87 42.60 -69.82
C ARG A 409 49.73 42.19 -68.64
N GLU A 410 50.92 42.78 -68.47
CA GLU A 410 51.77 42.54 -67.30
C GLU A 410 51.06 42.96 -65.99
N HIS A 411 50.41 44.13 -65.96
CA HIS A 411 49.61 44.55 -64.82
C HIS A 411 48.42 43.60 -64.55
N ASN A 412 47.75 43.09 -65.59
CA ASN A 412 46.67 42.12 -65.42
C ASN A 412 47.17 40.80 -64.80
N ASN A 413 48.32 40.27 -65.24
CA ASN A 413 48.93 39.07 -64.66
C ASN A 413 49.26 39.26 -63.16
N ILE A 414 49.63 40.47 -62.74
CA ILE A 414 49.87 40.82 -61.32
C ILE A 414 48.55 40.80 -60.52
N LEU A 415 47.44 41.24 -61.11
CA LEU A 415 46.12 41.14 -60.47
C LEU A 415 45.63 39.68 -60.39
N GLU A 416 45.77 38.89 -61.46
CA GLU A 416 45.39 37.47 -61.49
C GLU A 416 46.16 36.65 -60.45
N THR A 417 47.48 36.87 -60.34
CA THR A 417 48.29 36.18 -59.31
C THR A 417 47.96 36.64 -57.88
N ALA A 418 47.56 37.90 -57.68
CA ALA A 418 47.07 38.39 -56.39
C ALA A 418 45.67 37.83 -56.03
N LEU A 419 44.79 37.60 -57.02
CA LEU A 419 43.49 36.95 -56.84
C LEU A 419 43.66 35.46 -56.49
N ALA A 420 44.43 34.71 -57.28
CA ALA A 420 44.70 33.29 -57.02
C ALA A 420 45.31 33.05 -55.63
N LYS A 421 46.14 33.98 -55.13
CA LYS A 421 46.63 33.93 -53.75
C LYS A 421 45.51 34.12 -52.71
N ARG A 422 44.64 35.12 -52.89
CA ARG A 422 43.49 35.34 -51.99
C ARG A 422 42.53 34.15 -51.97
N GLU A 423 42.32 33.50 -53.11
CA GLU A 423 41.52 32.27 -53.21
C GLU A 423 42.15 31.12 -52.42
N ALA A 424 43.48 30.94 -52.51
CA ALA A 424 44.21 29.96 -51.70
C ALA A 424 44.13 30.26 -50.20
N ASP A 425 44.32 31.53 -49.80
CA ASP A 425 44.20 31.99 -48.41
C ASP A 425 42.77 31.75 -47.86
N LEU A 426 41.73 31.98 -48.66
CA LEU A 426 40.32 31.70 -48.32
C LEU A 426 40.02 30.20 -48.17
N VAL A 427 40.57 29.35 -49.06
CA VAL A 427 40.46 27.89 -48.94
C VAL A 427 41.15 27.39 -47.66
N GLN A 428 42.33 27.92 -47.33
CA GLN A 428 43.02 27.59 -46.08
C GLN A 428 42.21 28.03 -44.84
N LEU A 429 41.58 29.21 -44.86
CA LEU A 429 40.72 29.69 -43.79
C LEU A 429 39.47 28.81 -43.62
N ASN A 430 38.83 28.40 -44.71
CA ASN A 430 37.68 27.49 -44.69
C ASN A 430 38.05 26.13 -44.05
N LEU A 431 39.21 25.57 -44.39
CA LEU A 431 39.72 24.34 -43.76
C LEU A 431 39.98 24.52 -42.25
N GLN A 432 40.45 25.69 -41.80
CA GLN A 432 40.58 26.00 -40.38
C GLN A 432 39.22 26.08 -39.68
N VAL A 433 38.22 26.74 -40.29
CA VAL A 433 36.85 26.81 -39.76
C VAL A 433 36.24 25.42 -39.63
N GLN A 434 36.37 24.55 -40.64
CA GLN A 434 35.91 23.16 -40.58
C GLN A 434 36.59 22.35 -39.46
N ALA A 435 37.88 22.58 -39.21
CA ALA A 435 38.61 21.94 -38.12
C ALA A 435 38.16 22.44 -36.73
N VAL A 436 37.74 23.70 -36.61
CA VAL A 436 37.15 24.26 -35.37
C VAL A 436 35.73 23.72 -35.16
N LEU A 437 34.91 23.64 -36.21
CA LEU A 437 33.55 23.09 -36.14
C LEU A 437 33.56 21.63 -35.67
N LYS A 438 34.42 20.77 -36.24
CA LYS A 438 34.56 19.37 -35.79
C LYS A 438 34.96 19.24 -34.32
N ARG A 439 35.86 20.09 -33.82
CA ARG A 439 36.20 20.11 -32.38
C ARG A 439 35.01 20.51 -31.51
N LYS A 440 34.14 21.42 -32.00
CA LYS A 440 32.90 21.77 -31.29
C LYS A 440 31.88 20.64 -31.31
N GLU A 441 31.72 19.95 -32.43
CA GLU A 441 30.91 18.73 -32.53
C GLU A 441 31.42 17.63 -31.57
N GLU A 442 32.74 17.47 -31.40
CA GLU A 442 33.38 16.55 -30.46
C GLU A 442 33.18 16.98 -28.98
N GLU A 443 33.32 18.27 -28.67
CA GLU A 443 33.05 18.83 -27.33
C GLU A 443 31.57 18.70 -26.94
N ASP A 444 30.64 19.00 -27.86
CA ASP A 444 29.19 18.87 -27.64
C ASP A 444 28.78 17.41 -27.43
N GLN A 445 29.37 16.46 -28.17
CA GLN A 445 29.18 15.03 -27.94
C GLN A 445 29.65 14.59 -26.55
N GLN A 446 30.82 15.07 -26.09
CA GLN A 446 31.31 14.80 -24.74
C GLN A 446 30.39 15.40 -23.66
N MET A 447 29.91 16.62 -23.86
CA MET A 447 28.94 17.27 -22.97
C MET A 447 27.61 16.51 -22.91
N GLN A 448 27.09 16.04 -24.05
CA GLN A 448 25.88 15.21 -24.09
C GLN A 448 26.07 13.88 -23.34
N GLN A 449 27.20 13.20 -23.51
CA GLN A 449 27.52 11.97 -22.78
C GLN A 449 27.60 12.22 -21.26
N LEU A 450 28.22 13.32 -20.83
CA LEU A 450 28.27 13.73 -19.42
C LEU A 450 26.87 14.01 -18.86
N ILE A 451 26.02 14.70 -19.60
CA ILE A 451 24.62 14.97 -19.21
C ILE A 451 23.84 13.66 -19.06
N GLN A 452 23.98 12.71 -19.99
CA GLN A 452 23.33 11.40 -19.89
C GLN A 452 23.83 10.59 -18.68
N ALA A 453 25.13 10.61 -18.39
CA ALA A 453 25.70 9.95 -17.22
C ALA A 453 25.20 10.57 -15.89
N LEU A 454 25.05 11.89 -15.85
CA LEU A 454 24.47 12.61 -14.69
C LEU A 454 22.96 12.35 -14.54
N GLN A 455 22.21 12.23 -15.64
CA GLN A 455 20.80 11.83 -15.60
C GLN A 455 20.62 10.40 -15.08
N ALA A 456 21.46 9.46 -15.55
CA ALA A 456 21.43 8.07 -15.10
C ALA A 456 21.80 7.93 -13.61
N SER A 457 22.77 8.71 -13.11
CA SER A 457 23.10 8.71 -11.68
C SER A 457 21.98 9.35 -10.84
N LEU A 458 21.35 10.42 -11.33
CA LEU A 458 20.20 11.07 -10.68
C LEU A 458 19.00 10.12 -10.56
N GLU A 459 18.64 9.35 -11.60
CA GLU A 459 17.57 8.35 -11.49
C GLU A 459 17.93 7.19 -10.55
N LYS A 460 19.21 6.82 -10.46
CA LYS A 460 19.70 5.82 -9.50
C LYS A 460 19.61 6.31 -8.05
N GLU A 461 19.83 7.59 -7.78
CA GLU A 461 19.56 8.14 -6.44
C GLU A 461 18.05 8.33 -6.18
N LYS A 462 17.25 8.70 -7.19
CA LYS A 462 15.78 8.75 -7.06
C LYS A 462 15.17 7.38 -6.75
N SER A 463 15.69 6.28 -7.32
CA SER A 463 15.22 4.93 -6.99
C SER A 463 15.60 4.52 -5.56
N LYS A 464 16.87 4.68 -5.17
CA LYS A 464 17.32 4.52 -3.77
C LYS A 464 16.47 5.30 -2.78
N VAL A 465 16.15 6.56 -3.06
CA VAL A 465 15.30 7.40 -2.18
C VAL A 465 13.86 6.88 -2.11
N LYS A 466 13.30 6.31 -3.20
CA LYS A 466 11.99 5.64 -3.17
C LYS A 466 12.05 4.38 -2.29
N ASP A 467 13.11 3.58 -2.38
CA ASP A 467 13.24 2.33 -1.63
C ASP A 467 13.56 2.55 -0.14
N LEU A 468 14.40 3.54 0.19
CA LEU A 468 14.60 4.01 1.58
C LEU A 468 13.28 4.51 2.19
N LYS A 469 12.43 5.23 1.43
CA LYS A 469 11.09 5.64 1.91
C LYS A 469 10.16 4.46 2.15
N LYS A 470 10.24 3.38 1.36
CA LYS A 470 9.49 2.13 1.63
C LYS A 470 10.00 1.45 2.91
N GLN A 471 11.32 1.37 3.10
CA GLN A 471 11.94 0.80 4.30
C GLN A 471 11.58 1.61 5.57
N GLU A 472 11.60 2.94 5.49
CA GLU A 472 11.19 3.82 6.58
C GLU A 472 9.69 3.65 6.92
N ALA A 473 8.83 3.48 5.91
CA ALA A 473 7.41 3.22 6.10
C ALA A 473 7.15 1.84 6.76
N ALA A 474 7.86 0.80 6.33
CA ALA A 474 7.82 -0.53 6.93
C ALA A 474 8.28 -0.49 8.39
N ALA A 475 9.47 0.08 8.66
CA ALA A 475 9.99 0.21 10.02
C ALA A 475 9.06 1.03 10.95
N LYS A 476 8.35 2.03 10.42
CA LYS A 476 7.30 2.75 11.17
C LYS A 476 6.07 1.89 11.45
N ALA A 477 5.65 1.04 10.52
CA ALA A 477 4.56 0.09 10.72
C ALA A 477 4.94 -0.98 11.77
N ASP A 478 6.14 -1.54 11.69
CA ASP A 478 6.67 -2.51 12.65
C ASP A 478 6.83 -1.88 14.04
N ALA A 479 7.36 -0.66 14.13
CA ALA A 479 7.42 0.08 15.39
C ALA A 479 6.03 0.39 15.97
N ALA A 480 5.03 0.64 15.13
CA ALA A 480 3.64 0.83 15.57
C ALA A 480 2.99 -0.49 16.03
N HIS A 481 3.28 -1.60 15.34
CA HIS A 481 2.87 -2.95 15.71
C HIS A 481 3.47 -3.36 17.06
N ASN A 482 4.79 -3.19 17.25
CA ASN A 482 5.47 -3.49 18.50
C ASN A 482 4.99 -2.60 19.66
N ARG A 483 4.63 -1.33 19.39
CA ARG A 483 3.95 -0.46 20.37
C ARG A 483 2.54 -0.90 20.73
N ARG A 484 1.82 -1.61 19.85
CA ARG A 484 0.51 -2.23 20.17
C ARG A 484 0.71 -3.46 21.05
N HIS A 485 1.64 -4.36 20.69
CA HIS A 485 1.97 -5.54 21.50
C HIS A 485 2.47 -5.18 22.90
N TYR A 486 3.35 -4.18 23.02
CA TYR A 486 3.78 -3.69 24.34
C TYR A 486 2.61 -3.15 25.19
N ARG A 487 1.60 -2.50 24.57
CA ARG A 487 0.39 -2.05 25.27
C ARG A 487 -0.53 -3.22 25.65
N ALA A 488 -0.68 -4.22 24.79
CA ALA A 488 -1.46 -5.42 25.08
C ALA A 488 -0.86 -6.18 26.27
N ALA A 489 0.43 -6.53 26.20
CA ALA A 489 1.15 -7.18 27.29
C ALA A 489 1.14 -6.35 28.60
N ALA A 490 1.16 -5.01 28.52
CA ALA A 490 1.03 -4.15 29.70
C ALA A 490 -0.40 -4.13 30.29
N LEU A 491 -1.44 -4.33 29.48
CA LEU A 491 -2.83 -4.48 29.92
C LEU A 491 -3.06 -5.87 30.52
N GLU A 492 -2.62 -6.93 29.85
CA GLU A 492 -2.62 -8.32 30.35
C GLU A 492 -1.90 -8.43 31.70
N LEU A 493 -0.70 -7.84 31.83
CA LEU A 493 0.03 -7.75 33.09
C LEU A 493 -0.69 -6.92 34.16
N SER A 494 -1.54 -5.95 33.78
CA SER A 494 -2.41 -5.22 34.71
C SER A 494 -3.63 -6.05 35.16
N GLU A 495 -4.09 -6.98 34.33
CA GLU A 495 -5.21 -7.88 34.60
C GLU A 495 -4.76 -9.04 35.47
N ILE A 496 -3.65 -9.71 35.13
CA ILE A 496 -2.97 -10.71 35.97
C ILE A 496 -2.66 -10.14 37.36
N LYS A 497 -2.31 -8.85 37.49
CA LYS A 497 -2.13 -8.20 38.80
C LYS A 497 -3.42 -8.01 39.59
N LYS A 498 -4.55 -7.72 38.94
CA LYS A 498 -5.87 -7.66 39.60
C LYS A 498 -6.33 -9.05 40.03
N GLU A 499 -6.12 -10.05 39.18
CA GLU A 499 -6.43 -11.45 39.48
C GLU A 499 -5.59 -11.98 40.64
N LEU A 500 -4.27 -11.73 40.62
CA LEU A 500 -3.37 -12.06 41.73
C LEU A 500 -3.87 -11.41 43.03
N HIS A 501 -4.21 -10.12 43.02
CA HIS A 501 -4.72 -9.45 44.22
C HIS A 501 -6.10 -9.98 44.67
N ALA A 502 -6.99 -10.34 43.74
CA ALA A 502 -8.23 -11.01 44.07
C ALA A 502 -8.01 -12.43 44.66
N LYS A 503 -6.96 -13.14 44.23
CA LYS A 503 -6.55 -14.42 44.81
C LYS A 503 -5.89 -14.23 46.18
N GLU A 504 -5.09 -13.19 46.40
CA GLU A 504 -4.55 -12.81 47.72
C GLU A 504 -5.69 -12.56 48.72
N LEU A 505 -6.69 -11.76 48.33
CA LEU A 505 -7.88 -11.50 49.15
C LEU A 505 -8.72 -12.76 49.41
N LEU A 506 -8.84 -13.65 48.43
CA LEU A 506 -9.50 -14.95 48.61
C LEU A 506 -8.73 -15.87 49.57
N VAL A 507 -7.39 -15.88 49.50
CA VAL A 507 -6.55 -16.64 50.43
C VAL A 507 -6.66 -16.06 51.85
N GLN A 508 -6.73 -14.74 52.02
CA GLN A 508 -6.99 -14.11 53.32
C GLN A 508 -8.38 -14.48 53.86
N ALA A 509 -9.43 -14.48 53.01
CA ALA A 509 -10.77 -14.91 53.41
C ALA A 509 -10.83 -16.40 53.78
N LEU A 510 -10.13 -17.26 53.04
CA LEU A 510 -10.01 -18.69 53.37
C LEU A 510 -9.20 -18.92 54.64
N GLN A 511 -8.15 -18.13 54.92
CA GLN A 511 -7.44 -18.19 56.19
C GLN A 511 -8.37 -17.85 57.35
N VAL A 512 -9.14 -16.76 57.25
CA VAL A 512 -10.15 -16.40 58.27
C VAL A 512 -11.21 -17.51 58.47
N GLU A 513 -11.59 -18.24 57.41
CA GLU A 513 -12.50 -19.38 57.54
C GLU A 513 -11.83 -20.60 58.17
N VAL A 514 -10.54 -20.86 57.88
CA VAL A 514 -9.74 -21.89 58.58
C VAL A 514 -9.57 -21.54 60.05
N ASP A 515 -9.30 -20.28 60.39
CA ASP A 515 -9.16 -19.81 61.78
C ASP A 515 -10.47 -19.99 62.56
N LYS A 516 -11.63 -19.70 61.93
CA LYS A 516 -12.95 -20.02 62.51
C LYS A 516 -13.16 -21.52 62.71
N LEU A 517 -12.87 -22.32 61.68
CA LEU A 517 -13.06 -23.77 61.73
C LEU A 517 -12.14 -24.42 62.77
N GLN A 518 -10.95 -23.86 63.03
CA GLN A 518 -10.10 -24.24 64.16
C GLN A 518 -10.76 -23.88 65.50
N VAL A 519 -11.31 -22.67 65.65
CA VAL A 519 -12.06 -22.28 66.86
C VAL A 519 -13.36 -23.10 67.05
N GLU A 520 -13.95 -23.64 65.99
CA GLU A 520 -15.06 -24.58 66.07
C GLU A 520 -14.61 -26.01 66.38
N ASP A 521 -13.50 -26.50 65.81
CA ASP A 521 -12.90 -27.79 66.15
C ASP A 521 -12.38 -27.82 67.60
N GLU A 522 -11.82 -26.72 68.10
CA GLU A 522 -11.47 -26.54 69.52
C GLU A 522 -12.71 -26.64 70.43
N LYS A 523 -13.85 -26.06 70.03
CA LYS A 523 -15.12 -26.21 70.78
C LYS A 523 -15.64 -27.63 70.72
N HIS A 524 -15.70 -28.24 69.53
CA HIS A 524 -16.14 -29.63 69.39
C HIS A 524 -15.21 -30.59 70.16
N SER A 525 -13.91 -30.31 70.24
CA SER A 525 -12.97 -31.05 71.08
C SER A 525 -13.24 -30.84 72.58
N GLN A 526 -13.62 -29.64 73.01
CA GLN A 526 -14.06 -29.37 74.39
C GLN A 526 -15.38 -30.09 74.70
N GLU A 527 -16.38 -30.03 73.81
CA GLU A 527 -17.66 -30.75 73.92
C GLU A 527 -17.44 -32.26 73.94
N VAL A 528 -16.58 -32.81 73.08
CA VAL A 528 -16.18 -34.22 73.10
C VAL A 528 -15.46 -34.58 74.42
N SER A 529 -14.66 -33.69 75.00
CA SER A 529 -14.07 -33.94 76.32
C SER A 529 -15.12 -33.93 77.45
N GLN A 530 -16.14 -33.06 77.35
CA GLN A 530 -17.28 -33.04 78.26
C GLN A 530 -18.11 -34.32 78.13
N PHE A 531 -18.47 -34.73 76.91
CA PHE A 531 -19.16 -36.00 76.66
C PHE A 531 -18.34 -37.22 77.10
N GLN A 532 -17.00 -37.18 77.00
CA GLN A 532 -16.15 -38.23 77.57
C GLN A 532 -16.17 -38.25 79.10
N GLN A 533 -16.26 -37.08 79.75
CA GLN A 533 -16.45 -36.98 81.20
C GLN A 533 -17.86 -37.47 81.61
N GLU A 534 -18.93 -36.99 80.97
CA GLU A 534 -20.30 -37.47 81.20
C GLU A 534 -20.42 -38.98 81.00
N LEU A 535 -19.74 -39.53 79.98
CA LEU A 535 -19.72 -40.97 79.72
C LEU A 535 -18.84 -41.75 80.72
N ALA A 536 -17.83 -41.13 81.34
CA ALA A 536 -17.12 -41.69 82.48
C ALA A 536 -17.96 -41.65 83.77
N GLU A 537 -18.76 -40.59 83.97
CA GLU A 537 -19.72 -40.47 85.07
C GLU A 537 -20.89 -41.45 84.90
N ALA A 538 -21.43 -41.63 83.69
CA ALA A 538 -22.41 -42.65 83.38
C ALA A 538 -21.84 -44.07 83.56
N ARG A 539 -20.56 -44.30 83.25
CA ARG A 539 -19.86 -45.56 83.54
C ARG A 539 -19.65 -45.79 85.04
N SER A 540 -19.37 -44.76 85.83
CA SER A 540 -19.26 -44.90 87.29
C SER A 540 -20.62 -45.12 87.95
N GLN A 541 -21.68 -44.51 87.43
CA GLN A 541 -23.07 -44.79 87.82
C GLN A 541 -23.48 -46.22 87.44
N LEU A 542 -23.09 -46.72 86.25
CA LEU A 542 -23.29 -48.11 85.87
C LEU A 542 -22.52 -49.08 86.77
N GLN A 543 -21.26 -48.80 87.13
CA GLN A 543 -20.53 -49.59 88.12
C GLN A 543 -21.20 -49.57 89.50
N LEU A 544 -21.76 -48.43 89.91
CA LEU A 544 -22.51 -48.30 91.17
C LEU A 544 -23.83 -49.10 91.13
N LEU A 545 -24.51 -49.13 90.00
CA LEU A 545 -25.73 -49.94 89.78
C LEU A 545 -25.42 -51.43 89.67
N GLN A 546 -24.31 -51.80 89.03
CA GLN A 546 -23.86 -53.18 88.92
C GLN A 546 -23.42 -53.72 90.29
N LYS A 547 -22.71 -52.92 91.09
CA LYS A 547 -22.41 -53.26 92.49
C LYS A 547 -23.69 -53.43 93.33
N LYS A 548 -24.71 -52.57 93.12
CA LYS A 548 -26.05 -52.73 93.73
C LYS A 548 -26.85 -53.93 93.20
N LEU A 549 -26.42 -54.54 92.10
CA LEU A 549 -26.97 -55.79 91.57
C LEU A 549 -26.29 -56.99 92.25
N ASP A 550 -24.96 -56.96 92.36
CA ASP A 550 -24.15 -57.95 93.07
C ASP A 550 -24.51 -58.00 94.57
N ASP A 551 -24.65 -56.84 95.22
CA ASP A 551 -25.13 -56.69 96.60
C ASP A 551 -26.60 -57.19 96.80
N LYS A 552 -27.35 -57.41 95.71
CA LYS A 552 -28.71 -58.00 95.73
C LYS A 552 -28.76 -59.48 95.36
N LEU A 553 -27.65 -60.08 94.92
CA LEU A 553 -27.55 -61.51 94.62
C LEU A 553 -27.15 -62.36 95.85
N SER A 554 -26.89 -61.73 97.00
CA SER A 554 -26.41 -62.37 98.23
C SER A 554 -27.47 -62.70 99.28
N GLU A 555 -28.71 -62.17 99.18
CA GLU A 555 -29.79 -62.42 100.16
C GLU A 555 -31.15 -62.76 99.51
N GLN A 556 -31.33 -63.98 98.99
CA GLN A 556 -32.69 -64.57 98.92
C GLN A 556 -32.73 -66.11 98.83
N PRO A 557 -33.13 -66.84 99.89
CA PRO A 557 -33.49 -68.26 99.84
C PRO A 557 -35.00 -68.47 99.61
N VAL A 558 -35.63 -67.67 98.74
CA VAL A 558 -37.09 -67.74 98.45
C VAL A 558 -37.38 -68.02 96.97
N VAL A 559 -36.36 -67.96 96.10
CA VAL A 559 -36.48 -68.40 94.69
C VAL A 559 -36.32 -69.93 94.56
N SER A 560 -35.88 -70.63 95.60
CA SER A 560 -35.82 -72.10 95.63
C SER A 560 -37.18 -72.78 95.50
N GLN A 561 -38.30 -72.08 95.79
CA GLN A 561 -39.64 -72.63 95.59
C GLN A 561 -40.09 -72.52 94.14
N GLU A 562 -39.91 -71.35 93.50
CA GLU A 562 -40.21 -71.17 92.06
C GLU A 562 -39.26 -71.97 91.16
N VAL A 563 -38.01 -72.18 91.60
CA VAL A 563 -37.07 -73.11 90.96
C VAL A 563 -37.44 -74.56 91.24
N GLU A 564 -38.02 -74.92 92.39
CA GLU A 564 -38.61 -76.26 92.55
C GLU A 564 -39.86 -76.45 91.69
N ASP A 565 -40.75 -75.47 91.55
CA ASP A 565 -41.93 -75.58 90.69
C ASP A 565 -41.56 -75.67 89.20
N LEU A 566 -40.64 -74.82 88.73
CA LEU A 566 -40.09 -74.94 87.37
C LEU A 566 -39.26 -76.20 87.19
N LYS A 567 -38.59 -76.71 88.22
CA LYS A 567 -37.90 -78.01 88.16
C LYS A 567 -38.87 -79.18 88.26
N TRP A 568 -40.02 -79.05 88.90
CA TRP A 568 -41.08 -80.07 88.89
C TRP A 568 -41.78 -80.06 87.53
N GLU A 569 -41.98 -78.91 86.92
CA GLU A 569 -42.51 -78.79 85.56
C GLU A 569 -41.49 -79.24 84.50
N VAL A 570 -40.20 -78.96 84.67
CA VAL A 570 -39.11 -79.53 83.86
C VAL A 570 -38.99 -81.03 84.11
N GLU A 571 -38.94 -81.56 85.33
CA GLU A 571 -38.89 -83.00 85.59
C GLU A 571 -40.20 -83.72 85.15
N ARG A 572 -41.34 -83.03 85.13
CA ARG A 572 -42.60 -83.53 84.56
C ARG A 572 -42.50 -83.56 83.03
N LYS A 573 -41.91 -82.54 82.41
CA LYS A 573 -41.59 -82.51 80.98
C LYS A 573 -40.49 -83.49 80.60
N GLU A 574 -39.51 -83.76 81.46
CA GLU A 574 -38.46 -84.75 81.26
C GLU A 574 -39.01 -86.15 81.43
N ARG A 575 -39.92 -86.43 82.37
CA ARG A 575 -40.65 -87.71 82.42
C ARG A 575 -41.60 -87.89 81.23
N GLU A 576 -42.29 -86.83 80.79
CA GLU A 576 -43.04 -86.85 79.52
C GLU A 576 -42.09 -87.08 78.32
N ILE A 577 -40.89 -86.49 78.31
CA ILE A 577 -39.89 -86.64 77.25
C ILE A 577 -39.19 -88.01 77.32
N GLU A 578 -38.94 -88.60 78.48
CA GLU A 578 -38.35 -89.94 78.62
C GLU A 578 -39.37 -91.02 78.25
N THR A 579 -40.64 -90.83 78.58
CA THR A 579 -41.72 -91.73 78.13
C THR A 579 -42.02 -91.56 76.65
N LEU A 580 -42.01 -90.34 76.11
CA LEU A 580 -42.09 -90.10 74.67
C LEU A 580 -40.84 -90.56 73.92
N LYS A 581 -39.63 -90.44 74.48
CA LYS A 581 -38.39 -91.02 73.93
C LYS A 581 -38.42 -92.54 73.98
N GLN A 582 -38.88 -93.17 75.05
CA GLN A 582 -39.03 -94.64 75.08
C GLN A 582 -40.12 -95.12 74.11
N GLN A 583 -41.21 -94.36 73.94
CA GLN A 583 -42.18 -94.65 72.88
C GLN A 583 -41.61 -94.41 71.48
N LEU A 584 -40.78 -93.37 71.30
CA LEU A 584 -40.11 -93.05 70.05
C LEU A 584 -39.02 -94.07 69.72
N ASP A 585 -38.06 -94.36 70.60
CA ASP A 585 -37.07 -95.45 70.46
C ASP A 585 -37.75 -96.79 70.16
N MET A 586 -38.81 -97.15 70.88
CA MET A 586 -39.54 -98.40 70.60
C MET A 586 -40.35 -98.33 69.31
N SER A 587 -40.67 -97.14 68.78
CA SER A 587 -41.30 -96.97 67.47
C SER A 587 -40.26 -96.93 66.35
N GLU A 588 -39.13 -96.25 66.53
CA GLU A 588 -38.04 -96.14 65.58
C GLU A 588 -37.29 -97.47 65.48
N GLN A 589 -37.06 -98.21 66.56
CA GLN A 589 -36.53 -99.58 66.49
C GLN A 589 -37.52 -100.57 65.85
N ARG A 590 -38.84 -100.31 65.90
CA ARG A 590 -39.81 -101.05 65.06
C ARG A 590 -39.67 -100.62 63.60
N SER A 591 -39.80 -99.32 63.31
CA SER A 591 -39.71 -98.77 61.97
C SER A 591 -38.38 -99.02 61.27
N HIS A 592 -37.26 -99.17 61.99
CA HIS A 592 -35.96 -99.53 61.43
C HIS A 592 -35.92 -101.02 61.04
N LYS A 593 -36.40 -101.92 61.91
CA LYS A 593 -36.54 -103.35 61.58
C LYS A 593 -37.60 -103.61 60.50
N GLU A 594 -38.66 -102.81 60.49
CA GLU A 594 -39.68 -102.80 59.43
C GLU A 594 -39.09 -102.25 58.13
N LEU A 595 -38.25 -101.19 58.15
CA LEU A 595 -37.54 -100.70 56.97
C LEU A 595 -36.51 -101.71 56.45
N GLU A 596 -35.70 -102.34 57.31
CA GLU A 596 -34.79 -103.44 56.93
C GLU A 596 -35.57 -104.60 56.31
N GLY A 597 -36.68 -105.00 56.93
CA GLY A 597 -37.59 -106.04 56.41
C GLY A 597 -38.21 -105.66 55.06
N ILE A 598 -38.73 -104.43 54.93
CA ILE A 598 -39.27 -103.88 53.69
C ILE A 598 -38.20 -103.78 52.61
N GLN A 599 -36.95 -103.46 52.97
CA GLN A 599 -35.83 -103.38 52.04
C GLN A 599 -35.42 -104.76 51.51
N VAL A 600 -35.41 -105.79 52.36
CA VAL A 600 -35.24 -107.19 51.94
C VAL A 600 -36.41 -107.66 51.08
N VAL A 601 -37.65 -107.34 51.44
CA VAL A 601 -38.85 -107.69 50.66
C VAL A 601 -38.86 -106.97 49.30
N LEU A 602 -38.43 -105.71 49.21
CA LEU A 602 -38.27 -104.98 47.95
C LEU A 602 -37.16 -105.57 47.07
N GLN A 603 -36.11 -106.10 47.66
CA GLN A 603 -35.05 -106.79 46.94
C GLN A 603 -35.57 -108.09 46.31
N ASN A 604 -36.37 -108.88 47.06
CA ASN A 604 -36.97 -110.13 46.59
C ASN A 604 -38.09 -109.88 45.55
N ILE A 605 -39.05 -108.99 45.83
CA ILE A 605 -40.19 -108.77 44.93
C ILE A 605 -39.77 -108.11 43.61
N LYS A 606 -38.59 -107.47 43.53
CA LYS A 606 -38.00 -107.07 42.24
C LYS A 606 -37.71 -108.27 41.33
N THR A 607 -37.15 -109.36 41.85
CA THR A 607 -36.88 -110.56 41.04
C THR A 607 -38.17 -111.31 40.69
N GLU A 608 -39.17 -111.30 41.57
CA GLU A 608 -40.52 -111.77 41.25
C GLU A 608 -41.19 -110.93 40.15
N LEU A 609 -41.02 -109.59 40.17
CA LEU A 609 -41.52 -108.69 39.13
C LEU A 609 -40.88 -108.94 37.75
N GLU A 610 -39.67 -109.48 37.71
CA GLU A 610 -38.99 -109.86 36.47
C GLU A 610 -39.56 -111.17 35.92
N MET A 611 -39.76 -112.21 36.75
CA MET A 611 -40.46 -113.44 36.35
C MET A 611 -41.92 -113.18 35.93
N VAL A 612 -42.67 -112.41 36.71
CA VAL A 612 -44.09 -112.10 36.43
C VAL A 612 -44.25 -111.24 35.17
N ARG A 613 -43.21 -110.50 34.73
CA ARG A 613 -43.19 -109.84 33.42
C ARG A 613 -43.07 -110.84 32.26
N GLU A 614 -42.34 -111.94 32.43
CA GLU A 614 -42.27 -113.00 31.43
C GLU A 614 -43.61 -113.77 31.36
N ASP A 615 -44.20 -114.12 32.50
CA ASP A 615 -45.55 -114.74 32.59
C ASP A 615 -46.64 -113.83 31.99
N LEU A 616 -46.57 -112.52 32.20
CA LEU A 616 -47.47 -111.55 31.58
C LEU A 616 -47.36 -111.56 30.05
N SER A 617 -46.16 -111.83 29.50
CA SER A 617 -45.94 -111.95 28.05
C SER A 617 -46.51 -113.24 27.45
N VAL A 618 -46.61 -114.31 28.25
CA VAL A 618 -47.22 -115.59 27.85
C VAL A 618 -48.75 -115.50 27.95
N THR A 619 -49.26 -115.09 29.11
CA THR A 619 -50.72 -114.98 29.36
C THR A 619 -51.42 -113.96 28.47
N GLN A 620 -50.74 -112.92 27.97
CA GLN A 620 -51.29 -112.05 26.93
C GLN A 620 -51.54 -112.80 25.61
N LYS A 621 -50.62 -113.66 25.16
CA LYS A 621 -50.78 -114.48 23.94
C LYS A 621 -51.97 -115.44 24.08
N ASP A 622 -52.07 -116.11 25.22
CA ASP A 622 -53.18 -117.02 25.52
C ASP A 622 -54.53 -116.30 25.63
N LYS A 623 -54.56 -115.08 26.21
CA LYS A 623 -55.79 -114.31 26.31
C LYS A 623 -56.30 -113.83 24.94
N PHE A 624 -55.43 -113.47 24.00
CA PHE A 624 -55.86 -113.18 22.63
C PHE A 624 -56.47 -114.41 21.94
N MET A 625 -55.91 -115.61 22.15
CA MET A 625 -56.51 -116.87 21.69
C MET A 625 -57.88 -117.15 22.34
N LEU A 626 -58.02 -116.92 23.64
CA LEU A 626 -59.30 -117.07 24.35
C LEU A 626 -60.34 -116.03 23.92
N GLN A 627 -59.93 -114.80 23.60
CA GLN A 627 -60.81 -113.74 23.12
C GLN A 627 -61.43 -114.10 21.75
N ALA A 628 -60.68 -114.76 20.86
CA ALA A 628 -61.21 -115.33 19.62
C ALA A 628 -62.28 -116.41 19.88
N LYS A 629 -61.99 -117.38 20.77
CA LYS A 629 -62.96 -118.43 21.14
C LYS A 629 -64.22 -117.90 21.83
N VAL A 630 -64.11 -116.84 22.63
CA VAL A 630 -65.28 -116.18 23.23
C VAL A 630 -66.11 -115.45 22.19
N THR A 631 -65.53 -114.89 21.12
CA THR A 631 -66.34 -114.36 20.01
C THR A 631 -67.10 -115.44 19.23
N GLU A 632 -66.59 -116.67 19.14
CA GLU A 632 -67.34 -117.81 18.58
C GLU A 632 -68.48 -118.24 19.52
N LEU A 633 -68.22 -118.42 20.82
CA LEU A 633 -69.25 -118.76 21.82
C LEU A 633 -70.36 -117.71 21.93
N LYS A 634 -70.00 -116.43 21.78
CA LYS A 634 -70.98 -115.32 21.74
C LYS A 634 -71.90 -115.40 20.52
N ASN A 635 -71.43 -115.97 19.42
CA ASN A 635 -72.24 -116.22 18.23
C ASN A 635 -73.07 -117.51 18.34
N SER A 636 -72.57 -118.58 18.98
CA SER A 636 -73.35 -119.80 19.20
C SER A 636 -74.48 -119.60 20.22
N MET A 637 -74.23 -118.88 21.32
CA MET A 637 -75.30 -118.48 22.25
C MET A 637 -76.34 -117.56 21.58
N LYS A 638 -75.94 -116.77 20.58
CA LYS A 638 -76.87 -115.94 19.78
C LYS A 638 -77.76 -116.77 18.84
N SER A 639 -77.43 -118.04 18.59
CA SER A 639 -78.30 -119.01 17.92
C SER A 639 -79.20 -119.76 18.92
N LEU A 640 -78.68 -120.17 20.09
CA LEU A 640 -79.47 -120.74 21.20
C LEU A 640 -80.57 -119.78 21.70
N LEU A 641 -80.34 -118.47 21.55
CA LEU A 641 -81.30 -117.37 21.70
C LEU A 641 -82.65 -117.69 21.02
N GLN A 642 -82.62 -118.35 19.85
CA GLN A 642 -83.81 -118.58 19.03
C GLN A 642 -84.55 -119.88 19.36
N GLN A 643 -83.87 -120.95 19.78
CA GLN A 643 -84.54 -122.18 20.23
C GLN A 643 -85.27 -121.98 21.57
N ASN A 644 -84.64 -121.34 22.56
CA ASN A 644 -85.28 -121.21 23.88
C ASN A 644 -86.45 -120.21 23.88
N GLN A 645 -86.44 -119.21 22.98
CA GLN A 645 -87.59 -118.33 22.76
C GLN A 645 -88.81 -119.07 22.17
N GLN A 646 -88.60 -120.20 21.49
CA GLN A 646 -89.68 -121.06 20.99
C GLN A 646 -90.26 -121.98 22.08
N LEU A 647 -89.60 -122.12 23.24
CA LEU A 647 -89.90 -123.16 24.25
C LEU A 647 -90.62 -122.66 25.51
N LYS A 648 -90.84 -121.34 25.69
CA LYS A 648 -91.68 -120.86 26.81
C LYS A 648 -92.49 -119.57 26.62
N LEU A 649 -92.92 -119.30 25.39
CA LEU A 649 -94.14 -118.49 25.19
C LEU A 649 -95.44 -119.22 25.61
N ASP A 650 -95.32 -120.48 26.05
CA ASP A 650 -96.35 -121.25 26.77
C ASP A 650 -96.78 -120.62 28.11
N LEU A 651 -95.94 -119.79 28.74
CA LEU A 651 -96.29 -119.00 29.94
C LEU A 651 -96.18 -117.48 29.73
N LYS A 652 -96.54 -117.06 28.51
CA LYS A 652 -97.10 -115.76 28.11
C LYS A 652 -96.29 -114.46 28.39
N HIS A 653 -95.85 -113.85 27.27
CA HIS A 653 -96.14 -112.49 26.80
C HIS A 653 -95.99 -111.29 27.79
N GLY A 654 -95.29 -110.18 27.51
CA GLY A 654 -95.21 -109.35 26.28
C GLY A 654 -95.85 -107.97 26.55
N LYS A 655 -95.60 -106.83 25.86
CA LYS A 655 -94.74 -106.47 24.72
C LYS A 655 -94.59 -104.92 24.61
N THR A 656 -93.36 -104.42 24.40
CA THR A 656 -92.95 -103.26 23.55
C THR A 656 -93.66 -101.87 23.50
N LYS A 657 -92.82 -100.81 23.61
CA LYS A 657 -92.69 -99.59 22.73
C LYS A 657 -93.63 -98.34 22.83
N LYS A 658 -92.95 -97.18 22.92
CA LYS A 658 -93.08 -95.90 22.14
C LYS A 658 -94.10 -94.76 22.53
N ARG A 659 -93.50 -93.59 22.82
CA ARG A 659 -93.68 -92.24 22.17
C ARG A 659 -94.74 -91.22 22.69
N LYS A 660 -94.21 -90.03 23.07
CA LYS A 660 -94.75 -88.63 23.00
C LYS A 660 -95.84 -88.11 23.98
N GLU A 661 -95.54 -86.88 24.45
CA GLU A 661 -96.38 -85.66 24.56
C GLU A 661 -97.10 -85.20 25.86
N LEU A 662 -96.90 -83.88 26.12
CA LEU A 662 -97.77 -82.84 26.71
C LEU A 662 -98.04 -82.71 28.24
N LYS A 663 -97.89 -81.44 28.69
CA LYS A 663 -98.51 -80.65 29.79
C LYS A 663 -99.08 -81.33 31.06
N GLY A 664 -98.68 -80.77 32.22
CA GLY A 664 -99.37 -80.89 33.52
C GLY A 664 -98.56 -80.24 34.65
N GLU A 665 -99.20 -79.72 35.71
CA GLU A 665 -98.55 -79.06 36.85
C GLU A 665 -98.66 -79.87 38.17
N ASN A 666 -97.72 -79.59 39.09
CA ASN A 666 -97.77 -79.79 40.56
C ASN A 666 -97.96 -81.21 41.16
N ASN A 667 -96.88 -81.66 41.85
CA ASN A 667 -96.82 -82.17 43.24
C ASN A 667 -97.72 -83.35 43.71
N SER A 668 -97.24 -84.36 44.46
CA SER A 668 -95.93 -84.56 45.12
C SER A 668 -95.64 -86.05 45.48
N SER A 669 -94.43 -86.30 45.99
CA SER A 669 -94.02 -87.41 46.91
C SER A 669 -94.19 -88.89 46.50
N ASN A 670 -93.06 -89.60 46.32
CA ASN A 670 -92.82 -90.95 46.89
C ASN A 670 -91.28 -91.33 46.86
N PRO A 671 -90.77 -92.45 47.46
CA PRO A 671 -89.96 -92.25 48.67
C PRO A 671 -88.71 -93.20 48.90
N VAL A 672 -87.85 -92.82 49.88
CA VAL A 672 -87.43 -93.58 51.10
C VAL A 672 -86.64 -94.93 51.04
N THR A 673 -85.32 -94.84 51.35
CA THR A 673 -84.48 -95.74 52.22
C THR A 673 -84.12 -97.17 51.78
N PRO A 674 -83.15 -97.89 52.43
CA PRO A 674 -82.27 -97.60 53.60
C PRO A 674 -80.75 -97.50 53.21
N VAL A 675 -79.68 -97.60 54.05
CA VAL A 675 -79.42 -98.16 55.42
C VAL A 675 -78.30 -97.36 56.16
N LYS A 676 -77.96 -97.77 57.39
CA LYS A 676 -76.83 -97.37 58.29
C LYS A 676 -75.45 -97.77 57.70
N ILE A 677 -74.30 -97.09 57.91
CA ILE A 677 -73.51 -96.80 59.16
C ILE A 677 -73.03 -98.09 59.85
N PRO A 678 -71.76 -98.24 60.33
CA PRO A 678 -70.66 -97.28 60.58
C PRO A 678 -69.33 -97.62 59.82
N ASP A 679 -68.11 -97.11 60.07
CA ASP A 679 -67.46 -96.14 60.99
C ASP A 679 -66.64 -95.10 60.16
N CYS A 680 -66.32 -93.84 60.53
CA CYS A 680 -65.97 -93.15 61.79
C CYS A 680 -64.48 -93.33 62.21
N PRO A 681 -63.75 -92.33 62.78
CA PRO A 681 -64.13 -90.94 63.11
C PRO A 681 -63.29 -89.85 62.35
N VAL A 682 -63.63 -88.55 62.20
CA VAL A 682 -64.51 -87.58 62.94
C VAL A 682 -63.80 -87.07 64.23
N PRO A 683 -64.04 -85.85 64.79
CA PRO A 683 -64.95 -84.71 64.46
C PRO A 683 -64.20 -83.43 63.96
N ALA A 684 -64.79 -82.35 63.42
CA ALA A 684 -66.08 -81.63 63.54
C ALA A 684 -66.22 -80.73 64.82
N ALA A 685 -66.25 -79.39 64.77
CA ALA A 685 -67.18 -78.45 64.10
C ALA A 685 -68.62 -78.46 64.65
N LEU A 686 -69.13 -77.33 65.16
CA LEU A 686 -70.56 -77.00 65.41
C LEU A 686 -70.72 -75.48 65.71
N LEU A 687 -71.78 -74.85 65.15
CA LEU A 687 -72.70 -73.86 65.79
C LEU A 687 -72.16 -72.49 66.32
N GLU A 688 -72.96 -71.46 66.63
CA GLU A 688 -74.32 -70.99 66.21
C GLU A 688 -74.53 -69.52 66.71
N GLU A 689 -75.77 -69.04 66.72
CA GLU A 689 -76.35 -67.73 67.07
C GLU A 689 -75.72 -66.80 68.14
N LEU A 690 -76.24 -65.55 68.12
CA LEU A 690 -76.44 -64.58 69.23
C LEU A 690 -75.70 -63.22 69.15
N LEU A 691 -76.50 -62.20 68.80
CA LEU A 691 -76.60 -60.88 69.48
C LEU A 691 -75.51 -59.79 69.31
N LYS A 692 -75.73 -58.92 68.31
CA LYS A 692 -76.14 -57.48 68.44
C LYS A 692 -76.42 -56.92 69.87
N PRO A 693 -76.53 -55.58 70.07
CA PRO A 693 -75.94 -54.42 69.37
C PRO A 693 -75.57 -53.21 70.30
N SER A 694 -75.07 -52.09 69.73
CA SER A 694 -75.56 -50.68 69.92
C SER A 694 -74.59 -49.71 69.18
N THR A 695 -74.92 -48.70 68.36
CA THR A 695 -75.99 -47.66 68.28
C THR A 695 -75.81 -46.50 69.28
N ALA A 696 -75.95 -45.20 68.95
CA ALA A 696 -76.32 -44.53 67.68
C ALA A 696 -75.88 -43.03 67.63
N VAL A 697 -75.98 -42.40 66.43
CA VAL A 697 -76.24 -40.92 66.22
C VAL A 697 -75.07 -39.95 66.58
N SER A 698 -74.82 -38.79 65.93
CA SER A 698 -75.59 -37.97 64.97
C SER A 698 -74.82 -37.37 63.77
N LYS A 699 -75.49 -37.36 62.60
CA LYS A 699 -75.68 -36.25 61.63
C LYS A 699 -74.52 -35.37 61.08
N GLU A 700 -74.57 -35.29 59.75
CA GLU A 700 -74.39 -34.12 58.85
C GLU A 700 -73.00 -33.71 58.28
N PRO A 701 -72.89 -33.52 56.93
CA PRO A 701 -71.67 -33.10 56.25
C PRO A 701 -71.77 -31.67 55.62
N LEU A 702 -70.73 -31.30 54.85
CA LEU A 702 -70.81 -30.37 53.69
C LEU A 702 -71.40 -28.96 53.92
N LYS A 703 -70.78 -28.13 54.78
CA LYS A 703 -70.98 -26.66 54.74
C LYS A 703 -69.71 -25.79 54.69
N ASN A 704 -68.56 -26.23 55.21
CA ASN A 704 -67.40 -25.33 55.36
C ASN A 704 -66.51 -25.21 54.11
N LEU A 705 -66.44 -26.23 53.24
CA LEU A 705 -65.57 -26.20 52.05
C LEU A 705 -65.96 -25.10 51.04
N ASN A 706 -67.24 -24.69 51.03
CA ASN A 706 -67.76 -23.61 50.18
C ASN A 706 -67.51 -22.19 50.76
N SER A 707 -66.97 -22.09 51.98
CA SER A 707 -66.56 -20.83 52.60
C SER A 707 -65.11 -20.49 52.27
N CYS A 708 -64.19 -21.46 52.42
CA CYS A 708 -62.76 -21.29 52.13
C CYS A 708 -62.50 -20.87 50.66
N LEU A 709 -63.29 -21.36 49.71
CA LEU A 709 -63.20 -20.99 48.29
C LEU A 709 -63.73 -19.57 47.95
N ARG A 710 -64.32 -18.85 48.90
CA ARG A 710 -64.70 -17.43 48.73
C ARG A 710 -63.71 -16.46 49.36
N GLN A 711 -63.02 -16.84 50.43
CA GLN A 711 -62.01 -16.01 51.08
C GLN A 711 -60.79 -15.78 50.17
N LEU A 712 -60.30 -16.86 49.55
CA LEU A 712 -59.15 -16.88 48.62
C LEU A 712 -59.28 -15.95 47.39
N LYS A 713 -60.47 -15.40 47.12
CA LYS A 713 -60.71 -14.48 46.01
C LYS A 713 -60.56 -13.00 46.37
N TYR A 714 -60.47 -12.66 47.66
CA TYR A 714 -60.23 -11.28 48.12
C TYR A 714 -58.73 -11.01 48.38
N ASP A 715 -57.99 -11.96 48.96
CA ASP A 715 -56.58 -11.74 49.30
C ASP A 715 -55.68 -11.58 48.06
N LEU A 716 -56.04 -12.24 46.95
CA LEU A 716 -55.37 -12.11 45.64
C LEU A 716 -55.51 -10.72 44.99
N LEU A 717 -56.35 -9.82 45.52
CA LEU A 717 -56.49 -8.44 45.04
C LEU A 717 -55.66 -7.42 45.84
N PHE A 718 -55.13 -7.79 47.02
CA PHE A 718 -54.38 -6.85 47.87
C PHE A 718 -52.87 -6.86 47.62
N SER A 719 -52.31 -8.01 47.22
CA SER A 719 -50.86 -8.15 46.96
C SER A 719 -50.36 -7.29 45.79
N THR A 720 -51.22 -7.04 44.79
CA THR A 720 -50.89 -6.27 43.57
C THR A 720 -50.61 -4.79 43.83
N ILE A 721 -50.94 -4.25 45.01
CA ILE A 721 -50.80 -2.83 45.36
C ILE A 721 -49.46 -2.51 46.05
N LEU A 722 -48.73 -3.53 46.56
CA LEU A 722 -47.44 -3.31 47.24
C LEU A 722 -46.22 -3.21 46.30
N ASN A 723 -46.36 -3.61 45.02
CA ASN A 723 -45.28 -3.59 44.03
C ASN A 723 -45.17 -2.27 43.22
N THR A 724 -45.90 -1.21 43.62
CA THR A 724 -45.87 0.12 42.98
C THR A 724 -45.34 1.21 43.92
N LEU A 725 -44.39 0.85 44.80
CA LEU A 725 -43.71 1.80 45.69
C LEU A 725 -42.21 1.50 45.86
N LYS A 726 -41.52 1.25 44.74
CA LYS A 726 -40.06 1.30 44.62
C LYS A 726 -39.62 1.65 43.20
#